data_AF-A0A8H2WV23-F1
#
_entry.id   AF-A0A8H2WV23-F1
#
_cell.length_a   1.000
_cell.length_b   1.000
_cell.length_c   1.000
_cell.angle_alpha   90.00
_cell.angle_beta   90.00
_cell.angle_gamma   90.00
#
_symmetry.space_group_name_H-M   'P 1'
#
loop_
_entity.id
_entity.type
_entity.pdbx_description
1 polymer ?
#
loop_
_entity_poly.entity_id
_entity_poly.type
_entity_poly.pdbx_seq_one_letter_code
_entity_poly.pdbx_strand_id
1 'polypeptide(L)'
;MVAGAGMFSDTGQIGPKEPNTQMLEWPRTDGDASRRPTNVSFTKNEDGERNVNYYRLVRDTEEASVAWRKEIGTYLAEELGYPQGKVYWMKGWPEGYGFYDHQKGQLPNPRHDLYLCGSVVTARFRSKNEFKPHAKWLMTDPTLNTQNCGCKYCTKTKSQVEVNQTQGLRGLQRPPEHHLRGTNPTPGETMTHARRRVVREQSKSKQDKPKATSKPEPTLTALPERLRDLNSSRAFRTYELVWVTLVTPIPVTGDGLVEIEFWPAIILAYSTKNEPTPHKPGETDYEVVAHFTFNIRLLGVNHQVTVTGDRLLPQLGYIPHQSLLDAVKECQPSRPINPDFSECTRFNPLPEFDNVLELPSGSYTPLDALPAFTLALHIVACLTPVWCATNSYSSDDRHVRGDELFQGLWWGSERIWLDDVVRLRPSREDLDPENTMGLLPPSSPDAVDRALFLRLTYIVVDRDDPDGMNICVGGDLYELARGETRPPQPLPRSIFGPPTGLLIPPSDAVYTFVESNPSSPLGATVGPSLAESSVAMPSPPPGFTFRRLLATGNEMVLDVGAIAGRYYPEALQAETLDRVMRTLNQERGVKAGETISGTVEGYAREKIRRSRSSPEAFETAKDALIQLAGLMGLFVGEGNAMQPEQWSKGRLQTIRGAEANARNVLLEQWRSPDGGSDVEMLDA
;
A
#
# COMPACT_ATOMS: atom_id res chain seq x y z
N MET A 1 57.65 -23.55 -12.90
CA MET A 1 57.38 -23.69 -11.45
C MET A 1 56.62 -22.46 -11.01
N VAL A 2 55.30 -22.58 -10.82
CA VAL A 2 54.50 -21.50 -10.21
C VAL A 2 53.74 -22.16 -9.08
N ALA A 3 54.13 -21.77 -7.87
CA ALA A 3 53.61 -22.27 -6.61
C ALA A 3 52.17 -21.82 -6.39
N GLY A 4 51.42 -22.68 -5.70
CA GLY A 4 49.98 -22.57 -5.50
C GLY A 4 49.56 -21.30 -4.76
N ALA A 5 48.53 -20.64 -5.30
CA ALA A 5 47.63 -19.81 -4.54
C ALA A 5 46.52 -20.72 -4.01
N GLY A 6 46.49 -20.87 -2.68
CA GLY A 6 45.71 -21.87 -1.97
C GLY A 6 44.24 -21.93 -2.36
N MET A 7 43.78 -23.17 -2.55
CA MET A 7 42.39 -23.54 -2.33
C MET A 7 42.01 -23.10 -0.91
N PHE A 8 41.30 -21.98 -0.79
CA PHE A 8 40.53 -21.70 0.40
C PHE A 8 39.33 -22.64 0.39
N SER A 9 39.54 -23.80 1.00
CA SER A 9 38.48 -24.62 1.57
C SER A 9 37.96 -23.90 2.82
N ASP A 10 37.21 -22.82 2.60
CA ASP A 10 36.40 -22.24 3.66
C ASP A 10 35.08 -23.02 3.70
N THR A 11 35.11 -24.17 4.36
CA THR A 11 33.93 -25.02 4.67
C THR A 11 33.07 -24.42 5.79
N GLY A 12 32.99 -23.09 5.85
CA GLY A 12 32.04 -22.37 6.70
C GLY A 12 30.61 -22.56 6.17
N GLN A 13 30.01 -23.71 6.47
CA GLN A 13 28.58 -23.94 6.26
C GLN A 13 27.77 -22.89 7.03
N ILE A 14 27.29 -21.86 6.33
CA ILE A 14 26.18 -21.04 6.83
C ILE A 14 24.89 -21.70 6.34
N GLY A 15 24.45 -22.71 7.09
CA GLY A 15 23.05 -23.09 7.17
C GLY A 15 22.33 -22.19 8.19
N PRO A 16 21.02 -21.98 8.06
CA PRO A 16 20.23 -21.33 9.11
C PRO A 16 20.42 -22.05 10.46
N LYS A 17 20.61 -21.28 11.54
CA LYS A 17 20.64 -21.79 12.93
C LYS A 17 19.24 -22.19 13.43
N GLU A 18 18.29 -22.41 12.52
CA GLU A 18 16.90 -22.72 12.86
C GLU A 18 16.71 -24.24 12.99
N PRO A 19 16.07 -24.72 14.08
CA PRO A 19 15.96 -26.14 14.40
C PRO A 19 15.09 -26.96 13.45
N ASN A 20 14.39 -26.32 12.49
CA ASN A 20 13.45 -26.95 11.54
C ASN A 20 13.96 -26.97 10.09
N THR A 21 15.28 -26.95 9.88
CA THR A 21 15.89 -26.82 8.55
C THR A 21 16.51 -28.12 8.05
N GLN A 22 16.42 -28.38 6.74
CA GLN A 22 17.03 -29.53 6.09
C GLN A 22 17.76 -29.11 4.81
N MET A 23 19.02 -29.53 4.67
CA MET A 23 19.84 -29.23 3.49
C MET A 23 19.73 -30.37 2.47
N LEU A 24 19.52 -30.00 1.21
CA LEU A 24 19.52 -30.88 0.05
C LEU A 24 20.85 -30.77 -0.68
N GLU A 25 21.34 -31.91 -1.17
CA GLU A 25 22.56 -31.99 -1.98
C GLU A 25 22.21 -32.36 -3.42
N TRP A 26 23.03 -31.88 -4.37
CA TRP A 26 22.85 -32.18 -5.79
C TRP A 26 23.40 -33.58 -6.09
N PRO A 27 22.58 -34.52 -6.59
CA PRO A 27 23.06 -35.86 -6.92
C PRO A 27 23.83 -35.91 -8.25
N ARG A 28 23.80 -34.83 -9.03
CA ARG A 28 24.40 -34.70 -10.38
C ARG A 28 24.41 -33.25 -10.83
N THR A 29 25.13 -32.99 -11.92
CA THR A 29 25.24 -31.68 -12.55
C THR A 29 25.37 -31.81 -14.07
N ASP A 30 24.87 -30.83 -14.81
CA ASP A 30 25.22 -30.56 -16.21
C ASP A 30 26.22 -29.39 -16.33
N GLY A 31 26.82 -28.98 -15.20
CA GLY A 31 27.67 -27.81 -15.12
C GLY A 31 29.07 -28.05 -15.69
N ASP A 32 29.54 -27.09 -16.48
CA ASP A 32 30.90 -26.99 -16.95
C ASP A 32 31.47 -25.62 -16.55
N ALA A 33 32.53 -25.64 -15.73
CA ALA A 33 33.17 -24.43 -15.24
C ALA A 33 33.73 -23.54 -16.38
N SER A 34 34.03 -24.09 -17.55
CA SER A 34 34.45 -23.34 -18.74
C SER A 34 33.37 -22.41 -19.29
N ARG A 35 32.10 -22.67 -18.94
CA ARG A 35 30.92 -21.90 -19.35
C ARG A 35 30.63 -20.72 -18.44
N ARG A 36 31.37 -20.57 -17.34
CA ARG A 36 31.27 -19.42 -16.44
C ARG A 36 31.81 -18.15 -17.14
N PRO A 37 31.35 -16.95 -16.75
CA PRO A 37 31.87 -15.71 -17.32
C PRO A 37 33.39 -15.62 -17.16
N THR A 38 34.10 -15.15 -18.19
CA THR A 38 35.56 -14.96 -18.15
C THR A 38 35.97 -13.60 -17.59
N ASN A 39 35.07 -12.60 -17.65
CA ASN A 39 35.27 -11.24 -17.13
C ASN A 39 34.80 -11.12 -15.66
N VAL A 40 35.27 -12.03 -14.80
CA VAL A 40 35.02 -11.97 -13.35
C VAL A 40 36.04 -11.02 -12.73
N SER A 41 35.57 -9.98 -12.06
CA SER A 41 36.43 -9.03 -11.34
C SER A 41 35.99 -8.88 -9.89
N PHE A 42 36.97 -8.79 -9.00
CA PHE A 42 36.78 -8.44 -7.59
C PHE A 42 37.00 -6.94 -7.33
N THR A 43 37.42 -6.19 -8.35
CA THR A 43 37.75 -4.77 -8.30
C THR A 43 37.00 -4.00 -9.38
N LYS A 44 36.64 -2.74 -9.09
CA LYS A 44 35.99 -1.83 -10.04
C LYS A 44 36.97 -1.56 -11.19
N ASN A 45 36.68 -2.10 -12.38
CA ASN A 45 37.38 -1.70 -13.59
C ASN A 45 36.47 -0.72 -14.32
N GLU A 46 36.84 0.56 -14.25
CA GLU A 46 36.14 1.68 -14.87
C GLU A 46 36.74 1.92 -16.27
N ASP A 47 35.90 2.18 -17.26
CA ASP A 47 36.37 2.78 -18.51
C ASP A 47 36.57 4.30 -18.34
N GLY A 48 37.11 4.96 -19.36
CA GLY A 48 37.37 6.42 -19.33
C GLY A 48 36.13 7.29 -19.10
N GLU A 49 34.93 6.71 -19.14
CA GLU A 49 33.63 7.35 -18.93
C GLU A 49 32.96 6.92 -17.60
N ARG A 50 33.68 6.22 -16.72
CA ARG A 50 33.21 5.69 -15.42
C ARG A 50 32.06 4.69 -15.54
N ASN A 51 31.93 4.01 -16.67
CA ASN A 51 31.02 2.87 -16.80
C ASN A 51 31.72 1.59 -16.33
N VAL A 52 30.92 0.69 -15.78
CA VAL A 52 31.35 -0.66 -15.39
C VAL A 52 30.56 -1.72 -16.16
N ASN A 53 31.22 -2.84 -16.47
CA ASN A 53 30.62 -4.01 -17.08
C ASN A 53 31.41 -5.28 -16.70
N TYR A 54 31.15 -5.81 -15.52
CA TYR A 54 31.86 -6.98 -15.00
C TYR A 54 30.95 -7.88 -14.16
N TYR A 55 31.34 -9.16 -14.02
CA TYR A 55 30.66 -10.08 -13.12
C TYR A 55 31.41 -10.13 -11.79
N ARG A 56 30.68 -9.99 -10.69
CA ARG A 56 31.17 -10.27 -9.35
C ARG A 56 30.64 -11.64 -8.91
N LEU A 57 31.54 -12.53 -8.48
CA LEU A 57 31.11 -13.79 -7.88
C LEU A 57 30.37 -13.50 -6.56
N VAL A 58 29.15 -14.02 -6.42
CA VAL A 58 28.35 -13.94 -5.20
C VAL A 58 28.64 -15.20 -4.38
N ARG A 59 29.18 -15.03 -3.18
CA ARG A 59 29.53 -16.14 -2.30
C ARG A 59 28.27 -16.83 -1.77
N ASP A 60 28.42 -18.09 -1.39
CA ASP A 60 27.30 -18.87 -0.83
C ASP A 60 26.75 -18.27 0.47
N THR A 61 27.58 -17.51 1.19
CA THR A 61 27.21 -16.83 2.44
C THR A 61 26.45 -15.52 2.23
N GLU A 62 26.41 -14.97 1.02
CA GLU A 62 25.71 -13.72 0.73
C GLU A 62 24.19 -13.92 0.64
N GLU A 63 23.43 -12.94 1.13
CA GLU A 63 21.96 -13.00 1.24
C GLU A 63 21.27 -13.37 -0.08
N ALA A 64 21.76 -12.84 -1.21
CA ALA A 64 21.22 -13.15 -2.53
C ALA A 64 21.35 -14.65 -2.89
N SER A 65 22.50 -15.27 -2.59
CA SER A 65 22.74 -16.71 -2.82
C SER A 65 21.89 -17.56 -1.87
N VAL A 66 21.87 -17.19 -0.59
CA VAL A 66 21.04 -17.76 0.48
C VAL A 66 19.56 -17.79 0.06
N ALA A 67 19.02 -16.67 -0.40
CA ALA A 67 17.62 -16.53 -0.80
C ALA A 67 17.27 -17.34 -2.07
N TRP A 68 18.19 -17.48 -3.02
CA TRP A 68 17.97 -18.37 -4.18
C TRP A 68 18.00 -19.85 -3.77
N ARG A 69 19.01 -20.27 -3.00
CA ARG A 69 19.17 -21.66 -2.57
C ARG A 69 18.03 -22.14 -1.66
N LYS A 70 17.48 -21.26 -0.82
CA LYS A 70 16.27 -21.52 -0.02
C LYS A 70 15.06 -21.79 -0.91
N GLU A 71 14.79 -20.90 -1.86
CA GLU A 71 13.59 -21.00 -2.69
C GLU A 71 13.65 -22.19 -3.66
N ILE A 72 14.83 -22.48 -4.22
CA ILE A 72 15.05 -23.68 -5.04
C ILE A 72 14.90 -24.95 -4.18
N GLY A 73 15.49 -24.97 -2.98
CA GLY A 73 15.39 -26.12 -2.07
C GLY A 73 13.95 -26.40 -1.64
N THR A 74 13.18 -25.35 -1.34
CA THR A 74 11.76 -25.46 -0.98
C THR A 74 10.94 -26.03 -2.14
N TYR A 75 11.12 -25.47 -3.34
CA TYR A 75 10.50 -25.98 -4.56
C TYR A 75 10.83 -27.46 -4.82
N LEU A 76 12.10 -27.86 -4.69
CA LEU A 76 12.51 -29.25 -4.90
C LEU A 76 11.92 -30.18 -3.84
N ALA A 77 11.81 -29.74 -2.60
CA ALA A 77 11.20 -30.52 -1.54
C ALA A 77 9.72 -30.81 -1.81
N GLU A 78 8.98 -29.82 -2.31
CA GLU A 78 7.59 -29.98 -2.74
C GLU A 78 7.47 -30.97 -3.90
N GLU A 79 8.25 -30.77 -4.97
CA GLU A 79 8.21 -31.61 -6.17
C GLU A 79 8.66 -33.05 -5.95
N LEU A 80 9.50 -33.29 -4.95
CA LEU A 80 10.01 -34.61 -4.59
C LEU A 80 9.24 -35.26 -3.42
N GLY A 81 8.20 -34.60 -2.90
CA GLY A 81 7.35 -35.14 -1.83
C GLY A 81 8.02 -35.25 -0.47
N TYR A 82 8.93 -34.34 -0.14
CA TYR A 82 9.56 -34.30 1.19
C TYR A 82 8.56 -33.84 2.28
N PRO A 83 8.82 -34.16 3.57
CA PRO A 83 7.93 -33.80 4.68
C PRO A 83 7.62 -32.29 4.77
N GLN A 84 6.33 -31.96 4.90
CA GLN A 84 5.87 -30.59 5.13
C GLN A 84 6.27 -30.07 6.53
N GLY A 85 6.38 -28.75 6.70
CA GLY A 85 6.72 -28.10 7.97
C GLY A 85 8.22 -27.97 8.27
N LYS A 86 9.09 -28.34 7.31
CA LYS A 86 10.53 -28.07 7.33
C LYS A 86 10.90 -27.05 6.27
N VAL A 87 11.97 -26.29 6.53
CA VAL A 87 12.53 -25.36 5.55
C VAL A 87 13.68 -26.04 4.82
N TYR A 88 13.55 -26.18 3.49
CA TYR A 88 14.53 -26.86 2.66
C TYR A 88 15.44 -25.90 1.91
N TRP A 89 16.73 -26.24 1.84
CA TRP A 89 17.75 -25.39 1.25
C TRP A 89 18.74 -26.21 0.43
N MET A 90 19.22 -25.69 -0.70
CA MET A 90 20.35 -26.31 -1.40
C MET A 90 21.66 -26.00 -0.68
N LYS A 91 22.48 -27.04 -0.40
CA LYS A 91 23.77 -26.90 0.31
C LYS A 91 24.75 -25.97 -0.39
N GLY A 92 24.73 -25.97 -1.71
CA GLY A 92 25.48 -25.07 -2.58
C GLY A 92 24.87 -25.08 -3.97
N TRP A 93 25.60 -24.61 -4.96
CA TRP A 93 25.24 -24.74 -6.38
C TRP A 93 25.67 -26.11 -6.93
N PRO A 94 25.04 -26.62 -8.00
CA PRO A 94 25.52 -27.84 -8.65
C PRO A 94 26.98 -27.68 -9.08
N GLU A 95 27.74 -28.76 -9.10
CA GLU A 95 29.14 -28.72 -9.52
C GLU A 95 29.28 -28.08 -10.92
N GLY A 96 30.31 -27.26 -11.14
CA GLY A 96 30.48 -26.51 -12.39
C GLY A 96 29.65 -25.21 -12.50
N TYR A 97 28.66 -24.97 -11.64
CA TYR A 97 27.91 -23.70 -11.60
C TYR A 97 28.57 -22.62 -10.74
N GLY A 98 28.23 -21.35 -10.98
CA GLY A 98 28.59 -20.21 -10.16
C GLY A 98 27.51 -19.13 -10.21
N PHE A 99 27.30 -18.45 -9.08
CA PHE A 99 26.31 -17.39 -8.94
C PHE A 99 27.00 -16.02 -8.99
N TYR A 100 26.49 -15.12 -9.83
CA TYR A 100 27.15 -13.86 -10.16
C TYR A 100 26.20 -12.68 -10.10
N ASP A 101 26.73 -11.53 -9.69
CA ASP A 101 26.10 -10.21 -9.81
C ASP A 101 26.76 -9.49 -10.99
N HIS A 102 26.02 -9.31 -12.08
CA HIS A 102 26.48 -8.57 -13.25
C HIS A 102 26.18 -7.09 -13.04
N GLN A 103 27.24 -6.31 -12.86
CA GLN A 103 27.16 -4.87 -12.70
C GLN A 103 27.40 -4.19 -14.04
N LYS A 104 26.40 -3.46 -14.53
CA LYS A 104 26.45 -2.76 -15.82
C LYS A 104 25.89 -1.34 -15.72
N GLY A 105 26.66 -0.35 -16.15
CA GLY A 105 26.23 1.05 -16.26
C GLY A 105 27.17 2.02 -15.57
N GLN A 106 26.75 3.28 -15.45
CA GLN A 106 27.58 4.36 -14.91
C GLN A 106 27.67 4.29 -13.38
N LEU A 107 28.86 4.49 -12.84
CA LEU A 107 29.04 4.69 -11.40
C LEU A 107 28.46 6.06 -10.97
N PRO A 108 27.92 6.18 -9.74
CA PRO A 108 28.02 5.22 -8.64
C PRO A 108 26.94 4.12 -8.61
N ASN A 109 25.93 4.17 -9.47
CA ASN A 109 24.73 3.32 -9.38
C ASN A 109 24.58 2.40 -10.61
N PRO A 110 25.49 1.42 -10.79
CA PRO A 110 25.36 0.48 -11.89
C PRO A 110 24.12 -0.40 -11.67
N ARG A 111 23.51 -0.85 -12.76
CA ARG A 111 22.44 -1.83 -12.70
C ARG A 111 23.02 -3.18 -12.24
N HIS A 112 22.35 -3.84 -11.29
CA HIS A 112 22.74 -5.14 -10.75
C HIS A 112 21.79 -6.23 -11.26
N ASP A 113 22.31 -7.23 -11.98
CA ASP A 113 21.55 -8.41 -12.40
C ASP A 113 22.15 -9.68 -11.80
N LEU A 114 21.35 -10.48 -11.09
CA LEU A 114 21.79 -11.77 -10.56
C LEU A 114 21.66 -12.87 -11.62
N TYR A 115 22.73 -13.63 -11.82
CA TYR A 115 22.80 -14.71 -12.79
C TYR A 115 23.39 -15.99 -12.18
N LEU A 116 22.76 -17.12 -12.47
CA LEU A 116 23.36 -18.43 -12.25
C LEU A 116 23.95 -18.94 -13.57
N CYS A 117 25.26 -19.16 -13.61
CA CYS A 117 26.02 -19.49 -14.82
C CYS A 117 26.72 -20.85 -14.65
N GLY A 118 27.00 -21.54 -15.77
CA GLY A 118 27.78 -22.78 -15.77
C GLY A 118 27.09 -23.97 -16.46
N SER A 119 25.82 -23.87 -16.81
CA SER A 119 25.13 -24.93 -17.57
C SER A 119 25.70 -25.11 -18.97
N VAL A 120 25.71 -26.35 -19.46
CA VAL A 120 25.99 -26.63 -20.88
C VAL A 120 24.85 -26.17 -21.80
N VAL A 121 23.61 -26.05 -21.31
CA VAL A 121 22.44 -25.72 -22.15
C VAL A 121 22.19 -24.22 -22.32
N THR A 122 22.62 -23.39 -21.36
CA THR A 122 22.47 -21.94 -21.42
C THR A 122 23.67 -21.23 -20.82
N ALA A 123 24.01 -20.07 -21.36
CA ALA A 123 25.08 -19.24 -20.80
C ALA A 123 24.75 -18.74 -19.38
N ARG A 124 23.46 -18.47 -19.09
CA ARG A 124 23.01 -17.98 -17.79
C ARG A 124 21.51 -18.19 -17.59
N PHE A 125 21.13 -18.50 -16.35
CA PHE A 125 19.76 -18.36 -15.84
C PHE A 125 19.64 -17.00 -15.14
N ARG A 126 18.62 -16.22 -15.52
CA ARG A 126 18.34 -14.85 -15.07
C ARG A 126 17.35 -14.76 -13.91
N SER A 127 16.72 -15.87 -13.55
CA SER A 127 15.87 -15.94 -12.37
C SER A 127 15.81 -17.34 -11.78
N LYS A 128 15.35 -17.43 -10.53
CA LYS A 128 15.08 -18.69 -9.83
C LYS A 128 14.11 -19.56 -10.64
N ASN A 129 13.04 -18.97 -11.18
CA ASN A 129 12.02 -19.68 -11.93
C ASN A 129 12.51 -20.21 -13.28
N GLU A 130 13.49 -19.54 -13.91
CA GLU A 130 14.15 -20.10 -15.09
C GLU A 130 14.95 -21.36 -14.74
N PHE A 131 15.54 -21.42 -13.54
CA PHE A 131 16.36 -22.54 -13.09
C PHE A 131 15.57 -23.66 -12.42
N LYS A 132 14.43 -23.40 -11.75
CA LYS A 132 13.65 -24.40 -11.01
C LYS A 132 13.32 -25.69 -11.81
N PRO A 133 12.80 -25.64 -13.05
CA PRO A 133 12.57 -26.87 -13.82
C PRO A 133 13.86 -27.62 -14.12
N HIS A 134 14.95 -26.89 -14.36
CA HIS A 134 16.28 -27.45 -14.60
C HIS A 134 16.85 -28.09 -13.34
N ALA A 135 16.64 -27.45 -12.19
CA ALA A 135 16.99 -27.99 -10.88
C ALA A 135 16.22 -29.29 -10.59
N LYS A 136 14.91 -29.35 -10.87
CA LYS A 136 14.12 -30.58 -10.71
C LYS A 136 14.70 -31.69 -11.57
N TRP A 137 14.96 -31.42 -12.85
CA TRP A 137 15.58 -32.37 -13.76
C TRP A 137 16.94 -32.87 -13.26
N LEU A 138 17.81 -31.98 -12.76
CA LEU A 138 19.07 -32.37 -12.11
C LEU A 138 18.83 -33.27 -10.88
N MET A 139 17.76 -33.08 -10.12
CA MET A 139 17.46 -33.95 -8.97
C MET A 139 16.86 -35.29 -9.37
N THR A 140 16.05 -35.35 -10.44
CA THR A 140 15.20 -36.51 -10.74
C THR A 140 15.70 -37.39 -11.87
N ASP A 141 16.35 -36.85 -12.90
CA ASP A 141 16.68 -37.61 -14.11
C ASP A 141 18.09 -38.21 -14.03
N PRO A 142 18.24 -39.55 -13.95
CA PRO A 142 19.55 -40.20 -13.86
C PRO A 142 20.31 -40.23 -15.19
N THR A 143 19.63 -40.01 -16.31
CA THR A 143 20.21 -40.06 -17.66
C THR A 143 20.79 -38.73 -18.12
N LEU A 144 20.46 -37.63 -17.43
CA LEU A 144 20.75 -36.26 -17.86
C LEU A 144 20.36 -36.03 -19.33
N ASN A 145 19.24 -36.62 -19.77
CA ASN A 145 18.69 -36.34 -21.07
C ASN A 145 17.91 -35.02 -21.03
N THR A 146 18.39 -34.01 -21.76
CA THR A 146 17.79 -32.68 -21.80
C THR A 146 16.35 -32.67 -22.33
N GLN A 147 15.91 -33.69 -23.05
CA GLN A 147 14.52 -33.81 -23.50
C GLN A 147 13.51 -34.02 -22.36
N ASN A 148 13.99 -34.50 -21.20
CA ASN A 148 13.15 -34.68 -20.02
C ASN A 148 13.14 -33.44 -19.12
N CYS A 149 13.86 -32.38 -19.49
CA CYS A 149 13.92 -31.14 -18.74
C CYS A 149 12.84 -30.16 -19.21
N GLY A 150 12.01 -29.67 -18.30
CA GLY A 150 10.95 -28.70 -18.57
C GLY A 150 11.40 -27.23 -18.57
N CYS A 151 12.70 -26.94 -18.53
CA CYS A 151 13.19 -25.55 -18.49
C CYS A 151 13.16 -24.92 -19.89
N LYS A 152 12.94 -23.60 -19.95
CA LYS A 152 12.80 -22.88 -21.22
C LYS A 152 13.98 -23.05 -22.20
N TYR A 153 15.16 -23.35 -21.68
CA TYR A 153 16.37 -23.52 -22.49
C TYR A 153 16.46 -24.92 -23.10
N CYS A 154 16.12 -25.96 -22.34
CA CYS A 154 16.09 -27.34 -22.82
C CYS A 154 14.93 -27.58 -23.79
N THR A 155 13.75 -27.02 -23.49
CA THR A 155 12.57 -27.09 -24.37
C THR A 155 12.64 -26.11 -25.55
N LYS A 156 13.61 -25.18 -25.55
CA LYS A 156 13.73 -24.06 -26.49
C LYS A 156 12.48 -23.15 -26.52
N THR A 157 11.68 -23.15 -25.46
CA THR A 157 10.54 -22.24 -25.29
C THR A 157 11.05 -20.82 -25.09
N LYS A 158 10.61 -19.86 -25.92
CA LYS A 158 11.03 -18.45 -25.78
C LYS A 158 10.39 -17.75 -24.58
N SER A 159 9.22 -18.23 -24.14
CA SER A 159 8.44 -17.66 -23.04
C SER A 159 8.73 -18.37 -21.71
N GLN A 160 9.27 -17.63 -20.73
CA GLN A 160 9.37 -18.15 -19.35
C GLN A 160 7.98 -18.26 -18.68
N VAL A 161 7.01 -17.47 -19.12
CA VAL A 161 5.63 -17.48 -18.60
C VAL A 161 4.94 -18.81 -18.96
N GLU A 162 5.09 -19.25 -20.20
CA GLU A 162 4.56 -20.53 -20.69
C GLU A 162 5.16 -21.71 -19.91
N VAL A 163 6.46 -21.65 -19.60
CA VAL A 163 7.13 -22.64 -18.76
C VAL A 163 6.61 -22.59 -17.32
N ASN A 164 6.38 -21.40 -16.76
CA ASN A 164 5.81 -21.29 -15.41
C ASN A 164 4.40 -21.88 -15.33
N GLN A 165 3.55 -21.64 -16.34
CA GLN A 165 2.20 -22.22 -16.42
C GLN A 165 2.25 -23.75 -16.56
N THR A 166 3.07 -24.25 -17.48
CA THR A 166 3.19 -25.70 -17.74
C THR A 166 3.80 -26.46 -16.56
N GLN A 167 4.73 -25.84 -15.84
CA GLN A 167 5.48 -26.46 -14.74
C GLN A 167 4.92 -26.08 -13.35
N GLY A 168 3.77 -25.38 -13.28
CA GLY A 168 3.16 -24.98 -12.00
C GLY A 168 4.01 -24.04 -11.14
N LEU A 169 4.95 -23.29 -11.73
CA LEU A 169 5.84 -22.40 -10.99
C LEU A 169 5.15 -21.08 -10.66
N ARG A 170 5.09 -20.72 -9.37
CA ARG A 170 4.60 -19.41 -8.96
C ARG A 170 5.60 -18.29 -9.31
N GLY A 171 5.16 -17.31 -10.09
CA GLY A 171 5.86 -16.07 -10.40
C GLY A 171 5.32 -15.34 -11.64
N LEU A 172 4.98 -14.06 -11.47
CA LEU A 172 4.60 -13.03 -12.45
C LEU A 172 4.16 -13.57 -13.82
N GLN A 173 2.86 -13.84 -13.94
CA GLN A 173 2.20 -13.80 -15.24
C GLN A 173 2.23 -12.35 -15.75
N ARG A 174 2.60 -12.16 -17.02
CA ARG A 174 2.49 -10.85 -17.69
C ARG A 174 1.08 -10.77 -18.29
N PRO A 175 0.40 -9.60 -18.26
CA PRO A 175 -0.69 -9.32 -19.17
C PRO A 175 -0.18 -9.28 -20.63
N PRO A 176 -1.05 -9.51 -21.63
CA PRO A 176 -0.72 -9.33 -23.05
C PRO A 176 -0.31 -7.89 -23.37
N GLU A 177 0.61 -7.73 -24.32
CA GLU A 177 0.97 -6.45 -24.92
C GLU A 177 -0.24 -5.87 -25.68
N HIS A 178 -0.77 -4.72 -25.24
CA HIS A 178 -1.66 -3.90 -26.05
C HIS A 178 -0.93 -2.63 -26.50
N HIS A 179 -0.29 -2.70 -27.67
CA HIS A 179 -0.10 -1.54 -28.51
C HIS A 179 -1.03 -1.65 -29.71
N LEU A 180 -1.84 -0.61 -29.89
CA LEU A 180 -2.47 -0.17 -31.14
C LEU A 180 -3.59 -1.06 -31.69
N ARG A 181 -4.83 -0.77 -31.26
CA ARG A 181 -5.87 -0.42 -32.23
C ARG A 181 -6.99 0.35 -31.57
N GLY A 182 -7.22 1.57 -32.05
CA GLY A 182 -8.37 2.37 -31.70
C GLY A 182 -9.65 1.68 -32.13
N THR A 183 -10.58 1.64 -31.20
CA THR A 183 -12.01 1.73 -31.44
C THR A 183 -12.55 2.57 -30.30
N ASN A 184 -13.05 3.76 -30.65
CA ASN A 184 -13.76 4.64 -29.73
C ASN A 184 -14.78 3.83 -28.91
N PRO A 185 -14.89 4.02 -27.59
CA PRO A 185 -15.94 3.39 -26.83
C PRO A 185 -17.28 3.92 -27.32
N THR A 186 -18.22 3.00 -27.51
CA THR A 186 -19.62 3.32 -27.79
C THR A 186 -20.23 3.84 -26.48
N PRO A 187 -20.98 4.96 -26.45
CA PRO A 187 -21.61 5.43 -25.22
C PRO A 187 -22.75 4.47 -24.87
N GLY A 188 -22.64 3.71 -23.78
CA GLY A 188 -23.76 2.88 -23.33
C GLY A 188 -23.52 1.79 -22.28
N GLU A 189 -22.28 1.37 -22.01
CA GLU A 189 -22.03 0.39 -20.94
C GLU A 189 -21.52 1.11 -19.68
N THR A 190 -22.46 1.50 -18.82
CA THR A 190 -22.18 1.85 -17.42
C THR A 190 -21.37 0.72 -16.79
N MET A 191 -20.16 1.02 -16.31
CA MET A 191 -19.35 0.06 -15.54
C MET A 191 -20.11 -0.32 -14.27
N THR A 192 -20.83 -1.45 -14.29
CA THR A 192 -21.41 -2.00 -13.08
C THR A 192 -20.28 -2.66 -12.28
N HIS A 193 -19.58 -1.89 -11.44
CA HIS A 193 -18.61 -2.37 -10.43
C HIS A 193 -19.23 -3.34 -9.39
N ALA A 194 -20.50 -3.71 -9.56
CA ALA A 194 -21.24 -4.64 -8.72
C ALA A 194 -21.27 -6.06 -9.35
N ARG A 195 -20.11 -6.71 -9.52
CA ARG A 195 -20.09 -8.18 -9.60
C ARG A 195 -20.35 -8.71 -8.19
N ARG A 196 -21.60 -9.13 -7.95
CA ARG A 196 -22.16 -9.44 -6.64
C ARG A 196 -22.15 -10.94 -6.36
N ARG A 197 -21.76 -11.33 -5.14
CA ARG A 197 -22.11 -12.63 -4.53
C ARG A 197 -22.50 -12.42 -3.07
N VAL A 198 -23.78 -12.56 -2.74
CA VAL A 198 -24.19 -12.77 -1.35
C VAL A 198 -23.99 -14.25 -1.05
N VAL A 199 -23.01 -14.59 -0.21
CA VAL A 199 -22.86 -15.99 0.24
C VAL A 199 -23.97 -16.27 1.24
N ARG A 200 -24.87 -17.20 0.91
CA ARG A 200 -26.01 -17.59 1.74
C ARG A 200 -25.76 -18.93 2.45
N GLU A 201 -26.01 -18.91 3.77
CA GLU A 201 -26.21 -20.00 4.74
C GLU A 201 -25.01 -20.92 5.04
N GLN A 202 -24.37 -20.68 6.21
CA GLN A 202 -23.77 -21.76 6.99
C GLN A 202 -24.85 -22.81 7.22
N SER A 203 -24.67 -23.99 6.61
CA SER A 203 -25.50 -25.15 6.90
C SER A 203 -25.39 -25.42 8.39
N LYS A 204 -26.51 -25.34 9.11
CA LYS A 204 -26.63 -25.74 10.52
C LYS A 204 -25.99 -27.12 10.67
N SER A 205 -24.79 -27.18 11.24
CA SER A 205 -24.19 -28.44 11.63
C SER A 205 -25.07 -29.02 12.72
N LYS A 206 -25.70 -30.16 12.41
CA LYS A 206 -26.39 -30.97 13.40
C LYS A 206 -25.40 -31.27 14.51
N GLN A 207 -25.79 -31.00 15.76
CA GLN A 207 -25.04 -31.36 16.95
C GLN A 207 -24.73 -32.86 16.94
N ASP A 208 -23.48 -33.21 16.64
CA ASP A 208 -22.92 -34.50 17.00
C ASP A 208 -22.00 -34.33 18.22
N LYS A 209 -22.07 -35.34 19.10
CA LYS A 209 -21.49 -35.38 20.45
C LYS A 209 -19.97 -35.08 20.49
N PRO A 210 -19.47 -34.49 21.59
CA PRO A 210 -18.08 -34.06 21.69
C PRO A 210 -17.14 -35.27 21.75
N LYS A 211 -16.15 -35.31 20.86
CA LYS A 211 -15.01 -36.25 20.92
C LYS A 211 -13.71 -35.46 21.11
N ALA A 212 -12.85 -36.03 21.95
CA ALA A 212 -11.74 -35.42 22.66
C ALA A 212 -10.70 -34.64 21.81
N THR A 213 -10.31 -33.49 22.37
CA THR A 213 -9.02 -32.76 22.24
C THR A 213 -8.32 -32.80 20.88
N SER A 214 -8.66 -31.85 20.02
CA SER A 214 -7.83 -31.44 18.89
C SER A 214 -6.73 -30.48 19.33
N LYS A 215 -5.54 -30.63 18.73
CA LYS A 215 -4.39 -29.72 18.83
C LYS A 215 -4.80 -28.26 18.51
N PRO A 216 -4.12 -27.25 19.07
CA PRO A 216 -4.41 -25.86 18.75
C PRO A 216 -4.17 -25.60 17.26
N GLU A 217 -5.19 -25.10 16.57
CA GLU A 217 -5.09 -24.60 15.20
C GLU A 217 -4.11 -23.42 15.12
N PRO A 218 -3.39 -23.25 14.00
CA PRO A 218 -2.55 -22.08 13.80
C PRO A 218 -3.44 -20.84 13.63
N THR A 219 -3.56 -20.05 14.69
CA THR A 219 -4.20 -18.73 14.67
C THR A 219 -3.51 -17.83 13.63
N LEU A 220 -4.29 -17.18 12.77
CA LEU A 220 -3.80 -16.16 11.85
C LEU A 220 -3.01 -15.10 12.66
N THR A 221 -1.69 -15.09 12.54
CA THR A 221 -0.87 -14.11 13.25
C THR A 221 -0.96 -12.79 12.51
N ALA A 222 -1.79 -11.88 13.00
CA ALA A 222 -1.91 -10.53 12.45
C ALA A 222 -0.53 -9.85 12.45
N LEU A 223 -0.19 -9.20 11.33
CA LEU A 223 1.09 -8.51 11.20
C LEU A 223 1.21 -7.39 12.24
N PRO A 224 2.40 -7.19 12.85
CA PRO A 224 2.61 -6.11 13.82
C PRO A 224 2.27 -4.72 13.27
N GLU A 225 2.53 -4.47 11.98
CA GLU A 225 2.19 -3.22 11.31
C GLU A 225 0.66 -3.01 11.24
N ARG A 226 -0.10 -4.02 10.81
CA ARG A 226 -1.57 -4.01 10.78
C ARG A 226 -2.15 -3.72 12.16
N LEU A 227 -1.72 -4.46 13.18
CA LEU A 227 -2.20 -4.24 14.55
C LEU A 227 -1.89 -2.81 15.02
N ARG A 228 -0.71 -2.31 14.67
CA ARG A 228 -0.30 -0.94 15.02
C ARG A 228 -1.16 0.09 14.31
N ASP A 229 -1.47 -0.07 13.03
CA ASP A 229 -2.31 0.83 12.23
C ASP A 229 -3.75 0.86 12.74
N LEU A 230 -4.32 -0.30 13.07
CA LEU A 230 -5.70 -0.42 13.53
C LEU A 230 -5.89 0.08 14.98
N ASN A 231 -4.91 -0.17 15.85
CA ASN A 231 -5.07 0.11 17.29
C ASN A 231 -4.58 1.50 17.73
N SER A 232 -3.90 2.27 16.87
CA SER A 232 -3.35 3.56 17.32
C SER A 232 -4.28 4.76 17.09
N SER A 233 -5.50 4.56 16.58
CA SER A 233 -6.42 5.64 16.20
C SER A 233 -5.85 6.71 15.26
N ARG A 234 -4.74 6.45 14.56
CA ARG A 234 -4.13 7.43 13.65
C ARG A 234 -4.87 7.46 12.33
N ALA A 235 -5.08 8.66 11.78
CA ALA A 235 -5.73 8.82 10.48
C ALA A 235 -4.85 8.33 9.30
N PHE A 236 -3.54 8.60 9.37
CA PHE A 236 -2.61 8.39 8.25
C PHE A 236 -1.59 7.28 8.51
N ARG A 237 -1.21 6.59 7.44
CA ARG A 237 -0.29 5.44 7.46
C ARG A 237 0.94 5.72 6.62
N THR A 238 2.04 5.02 6.92
CA THR A 238 3.30 5.18 6.19
C THR A 238 3.12 4.89 4.70
N TYR A 239 3.65 5.77 3.85
CA TYR A 239 3.58 5.80 2.39
C TYR A 239 2.22 6.13 1.76
N GLU A 240 1.24 6.55 2.57
CA GLU A 240 0.02 7.17 2.04
C GLU A 240 0.33 8.52 1.39
N LEU A 241 -0.40 8.82 0.33
CA LEU A 241 -0.40 10.14 -0.29
C LEU A 241 -1.45 11.01 0.41
N VAL A 242 -1.04 12.21 0.80
CA VAL A 242 -1.84 13.17 1.55
C VAL A 242 -1.67 14.57 0.99
N TRP A 243 -2.61 15.45 1.30
CA TRP A 243 -2.47 16.88 1.13
C TRP A 243 -2.04 17.52 2.44
N VAL A 244 -1.06 18.43 2.39
CA VAL A 244 -0.73 19.32 3.51
C VAL A 244 -1.24 20.72 3.22
N THR A 245 -1.97 21.28 4.17
CA THR A 245 -2.51 22.65 4.13
C THR A 245 -1.39 23.69 4.13
N LEU A 246 -1.54 24.75 3.35
CA LEU A 246 -0.66 25.91 3.39
C LEU A 246 -1.19 26.96 4.38
N VAL A 247 -0.30 27.55 5.20
CA VAL A 247 -0.68 28.66 6.09
C VAL A 247 -1.13 29.88 5.26
N THR A 248 -0.40 30.13 4.18
CA THR A 248 -0.71 31.17 3.20
C THR A 248 -0.84 30.50 1.84
N PRO A 249 -2.04 30.48 1.22
CA PRO A 249 -2.21 29.99 -0.14
C PRO A 249 -1.25 30.71 -1.11
N ILE A 250 -0.71 29.99 -2.08
CA ILE A 250 0.28 30.53 -3.01
C ILE A 250 -0.43 30.98 -4.28
N PRO A 251 -0.43 32.29 -4.63
CA PRO A 251 -1.05 32.76 -5.86
C PRO A 251 -0.25 32.28 -7.08
N VAL A 252 -0.96 31.72 -8.06
CA VAL A 252 -0.39 31.22 -9.32
C VAL A 252 -0.52 32.27 -10.42
N THR A 253 -1.64 32.98 -10.46
CA THR A 253 -1.92 34.06 -11.42
C THR A 253 -1.67 35.42 -10.78
N GLY A 254 -1.28 36.41 -11.59
CA GLY A 254 -0.97 37.77 -11.11
C GLY A 254 -2.16 38.53 -10.53
N ASP A 255 -3.39 38.08 -10.78
CA ASP A 255 -4.63 38.61 -10.20
C ASP A 255 -5.01 37.98 -8.85
N GLY A 256 -4.29 36.93 -8.40
CA GLY A 256 -4.55 36.23 -7.14
C GLY A 256 -5.84 35.41 -7.13
N LEU A 257 -6.49 35.18 -8.28
CA LEU A 257 -7.73 34.41 -8.35
C LEU A 257 -7.49 32.89 -8.31
N VAL A 258 -6.31 32.44 -8.75
CA VAL A 258 -5.91 31.03 -8.73
C VAL A 258 -4.82 30.85 -7.68
N GLU A 259 -5.09 30.02 -6.67
CA GLU A 259 -4.19 29.80 -5.54
C GLU A 259 -3.97 28.31 -5.30
N ILE A 260 -2.76 27.93 -4.90
CA ILE A 260 -2.46 26.62 -4.35
C ILE A 260 -2.80 26.66 -2.85
N GLU A 261 -3.83 25.94 -2.42
CA GLU A 261 -4.26 25.87 -1.01
C GLU A 261 -3.61 24.70 -0.25
N PHE A 262 -3.25 23.64 -0.97
CA PHE A 262 -2.63 22.43 -0.45
C PHE A 262 -1.46 21.98 -1.31
N TRP A 263 -0.46 21.37 -0.66
CA TRP A 263 0.66 20.72 -1.35
C TRP A 263 0.59 19.20 -1.17
N PRO A 264 0.84 18.39 -2.21
CA PRO A 264 0.80 16.95 -2.08
C PRO A 264 2.08 16.42 -1.41
N ALA A 265 1.94 15.44 -0.53
CA ALA A 265 3.01 14.87 0.26
C ALA A 265 2.82 13.37 0.50
N ILE A 266 3.91 12.68 0.84
CA ILE A 266 3.86 11.27 1.26
C ILE A 266 4.26 11.15 2.73
N ILE A 267 3.52 10.36 3.50
CA ILE A 267 3.88 10.03 4.88
C ILE A 267 5.12 9.12 4.88
N LEU A 268 6.17 9.52 5.60
CA LEU A 268 7.37 8.68 5.78
C LEU A 268 7.35 7.94 7.11
N ALA A 269 6.97 8.64 8.18
CA ALA A 269 6.89 8.10 9.53
C ALA A 269 5.95 8.95 10.38
N TYR A 270 5.65 8.47 11.58
CA TYR A 270 4.92 9.24 12.59
C TYR A 270 5.58 9.09 13.95
N SER A 271 5.26 10.00 14.84
CA SER A 271 5.60 9.95 16.26
C SER A 271 4.41 10.43 17.08
N THR A 272 4.34 9.97 18.32
CA THR A 272 3.31 10.37 19.27
C THR A 272 3.94 11.28 20.30
N LYS A 273 3.35 12.46 20.49
CA LYS A 273 3.67 13.36 21.59
C LYS A 273 2.55 13.27 22.61
N ASN A 274 2.89 12.90 23.84
CA ASN A 274 1.93 12.84 24.94
C ASN A 274 1.98 14.17 25.68
N GLU A 275 0.89 14.93 25.66
CA GLU A 275 0.78 16.18 26.39
C GLU A 275 -0.13 16.01 27.60
N PRO A 276 0.33 16.32 28.82
CA PRO A 276 -0.54 16.36 29.98
C PRO A 276 -1.40 17.63 29.92
N THR A 277 -2.69 17.46 29.70
CA THR A 277 -3.68 18.54 29.71
C THR A 277 -4.39 18.55 31.07
N PRO A 278 -4.15 19.55 31.94
CA PRO A 278 -4.86 19.66 33.20
C PRO A 278 -6.36 19.92 32.96
N HIS A 279 -7.24 19.31 33.73
CA HIS A 279 -8.69 19.55 33.61
C HIS A 279 -9.06 21.02 33.86
N LYS A 280 -8.29 21.69 34.74
CA LYS A 280 -8.34 23.13 34.99
C LYS A 280 -6.95 23.69 35.31
N PRO A 281 -6.69 24.99 35.03
CA PRO A 281 -5.43 25.62 35.40
C PRO A 281 -5.14 25.49 36.91
N GLY A 282 -4.05 24.82 37.26
CA GLY A 282 -3.60 24.64 38.65
C GLY A 282 -4.00 23.32 39.35
N GLU A 283 -4.75 22.44 38.68
CA GLU A 283 -5.05 21.09 39.21
C GLU A 283 -3.93 20.09 38.91
N THR A 284 -3.75 19.10 39.80
CA THR A 284 -2.80 17.98 39.62
C THR A 284 -3.38 16.83 38.82
N ASP A 285 -4.69 16.81 38.56
CA ASP A 285 -5.35 15.85 37.68
C ASP A 285 -5.21 16.29 36.22
N TYR A 286 -4.43 15.54 35.45
CA TYR A 286 -4.21 15.75 34.03
C TYR A 286 -4.72 14.57 33.21
N GLU A 287 -5.32 14.87 32.06
CA GLU A 287 -5.55 13.89 31.00
C GLU A 287 -4.34 13.91 30.06
N VAL A 288 -3.83 12.75 29.69
CA VAL A 288 -2.75 12.68 28.70
C VAL A 288 -3.38 12.59 27.33
N VAL A 289 -3.32 13.67 26.57
CA VAL A 289 -3.77 13.70 25.17
C VAL A 289 -2.58 13.36 24.28
N ALA A 290 -2.70 12.26 23.55
CA ALA A 290 -1.72 11.82 22.58
C ALA A 290 -1.93 12.56 21.24
N HIS A 291 -0.98 13.40 20.86
CA HIS A 291 -0.96 14.10 19.58
C HIS A 291 -0.03 13.39 18.60
N PHE A 292 -0.54 13.02 17.43
CA PHE A 292 0.27 12.44 16.37
C PHE A 292 0.91 13.54 15.53
N THR A 293 2.23 13.43 15.36
CA THR A 293 2.99 14.21 14.39
C THR A 293 3.51 13.29 13.30
N PHE A 294 3.48 13.77 12.06
CA PHE A 294 3.80 13.01 10.86
C PHE A 294 5.00 13.63 10.18
N ASN A 295 6.03 12.82 9.96
CA ASN A 295 7.12 13.17 9.07
C ASN A 295 6.65 12.92 7.64
N ILE A 296 6.57 13.99 6.86
CA ILE A 296 6.08 13.97 5.48
C ILE A 296 7.19 14.40 4.52
N ARG A 297 7.13 13.90 3.30
CA ARG A 297 7.95 14.38 2.18
C ARG A 297 7.06 15.09 1.17
N LEU A 298 7.34 16.36 0.93
CA LEU A 298 6.64 17.19 -0.04
C LEU A 298 7.02 16.76 -1.46
N LEU A 299 6.03 16.45 -2.29
CA LEU A 299 6.27 16.01 -3.66
C LEU A 299 6.72 17.19 -4.55
N GLY A 300 7.45 16.88 -5.61
CA GLY A 300 8.05 17.89 -6.51
C GLY A 300 9.31 18.57 -5.96
N VAL A 301 9.34 18.88 -4.66
CA VAL A 301 10.45 19.61 -4.01
C VAL A 301 11.35 18.73 -3.13
N ASN A 302 10.87 17.55 -2.72
CA ASN A 302 11.59 16.56 -1.89
C ASN A 302 12.02 17.02 -0.48
N HIS A 303 11.54 18.16 0.01
CA HIS A 303 11.70 18.55 1.41
C HIS A 303 10.97 17.60 2.36
N GLN A 304 11.57 17.35 3.52
CA GLN A 304 10.98 16.55 4.59
C GLN A 304 10.71 17.43 5.80
N VAL A 305 9.47 17.46 6.26
CA VAL A 305 9.05 18.27 7.41
C VAL A 305 8.18 17.43 8.34
N THR A 306 8.04 17.87 9.59
CA THR A 306 7.16 17.22 10.56
C THR A 306 5.98 18.13 10.86
N VAL A 307 4.76 17.65 10.61
CA VAL A 307 3.51 18.40 10.81
C VAL A 307 2.55 17.62 11.71
N THR A 308 1.57 18.32 12.28
CA THR A 308 0.46 17.73 13.04
C THR A 308 -0.62 17.19 12.10
N GLY A 309 -1.41 16.23 12.59
CA GLY A 309 -2.46 15.58 11.79
C GLY A 309 -3.57 16.52 11.29
N ASP A 310 -3.85 17.60 12.01
CA ASP A 310 -4.83 18.64 11.64
C ASP A 310 -4.44 19.49 10.42
N ARG A 311 -3.16 19.41 10.01
CA ARG A 311 -2.67 20.02 8.76
C ARG A 311 -2.80 19.10 7.55
N LEU A 312 -3.12 17.82 7.78
CA LEU A 312 -3.12 16.78 6.77
C LEU A 312 -4.52 16.36 6.39
N LEU A 313 -4.71 16.06 5.12
CA LEU A 313 -5.96 15.56 4.57
C LEU A 313 -5.65 14.34 3.68
N PRO A 314 -6.46 13.27 3.70
CA PRO A 314 -6.27 12.16 2.75
C PRO A 314 -6.43 12.68 1.32
N GLN A 315 -5.86 11.95 0.36
CA GLN A 315 -5.86 12.40 -1.04
C GLN A 315 -7.26 12.73 -1.56
N LEU A 316 -8.26 11.97 -1.14
CA LEU A 316 -9.66 12.15 -1.54
C LEU A 316 -10.34 13.38 -0.91
N GLY A 317 -9.74 14.03 0.08
CA GLY A 317 -10.37 15.16 0.77
C GLY A 317 -10.27 16.50 0.04
N TYR A 318 -9.39 16.60 -0.95
CA TYR A 318 -9.18 17.83 -1.71
C TYR A 318 -8.95 17.52 -3.19
N ILE A 319 -9.69 18.24 -4.03
CA ILE A 319 -9.55 18.23 -5.48
C ILE A 319 -9.17 19.66 -5.90
N PRO A 320 -8.03 19.87 -6.56
CA PRO A 320 -7.67 21.18 -7.10
C PRO A 320 -8.78 21.73 -8.01
N HIS A 321 -9.11 23.01 -7.86
CA HIS A 321 -10.12 23.65 -8.72
C HIS A 321 -9.68 23.63 -10.20
N GLN A 322 -10.64 23.57 -11.13
CA GLN A 322 -10.35 23.43 -12.56
C GLN A 322 -9.38 24.51 -13.07
N SER A 323 -9.54 25.76 -12.64
CA SER A 323 -8.64 26.85 -13.02
C SER A 323 -7.18 26.64 -12.58
N LEU A 324 -6.95 25.96 -11.46
CA LEU A 324 -5.61 25.59 -11.01
C LEU A 324 -5.06 24.44 -11.85
N LEU A 325 -5.89 23.46 -12.21
CA LEU A 325 -5.51 22.37 -13.11
C LEU A 325 -5.17 22.90 -14.51
N ASP A 326 -5.91 23.87 -15.02
CA ASP A 326 -5.64 24.51 -16.31
C ASP A 326 -4.29 25.23 -16.27
N ALA A 327 -3.99 25.98 -15.19
CA ALA A 327 -2.68 26.60 -15.00
C ALA A 327 -1.53 25.57 -14.92
N VAL A 328 -1.78 24.39 -14.35
CA VAL A 328 -0.82 23.28 -14.32
C VAL A 328 -0.59 22.69 -15.71
N LYS A 329 -1.65 22.50 -16.51
CA LYS A 329 -1.57 22.02 -17.90
C LYS A 329 -0.77 22.98 -18.78
N GLU A 330 -1.00 24.28 -18.63
CA GLU A 330 -0.36 25.34 -19.41
C GLU A 330 1.02 25.76 -18.87
N CYS A 331 1.46 25.18 -17.75
CA CYS A 331 2.68 25.57 -17.07
C CYS A 331 3.92 25.44 -17.98
N GLN A 332 4.59 26.56 -18.20
CA GLN A 332 5.91 26.64 -18.81
C GLN A 332 6.90 27.30 -17.82
N PRO A 333 7.95 26.58 -17.38
CA PRO A 333 8.94 27.13 -16.47
C PRO A 333 9.60 28.38 -17.04
N SER A 334 9.74 29.42 -16.23
CA SER A 334 10.39 30.67 -16.63
C SER A 334 11.90 30.54 -16.86
N ARG A 335 12.48 29.43 -16.37
CA ARG A 335 13.90 29.08 -16.50
C ARG A 335 14.03 27.63 -17.00
N PRO A 336 15.05 27.31 -17.79
CA PRO A 336 15.32 25.92 -18.19
C PRO A 336 15.46 25.02 -16.97
N ILE A 337 14.75 23.88 -16.98
CA ILE A 337 14.80 22.86 -15.93
C ILE A 337 15.89 21.85 -16.25
N ASN A 338 16.74 21.53 -15.27
CA ASN A 338 17.73 20.47 -15.42
C ASN A 338 17.07 19.08 -15.39
N PRO A 339 17.66 18.04 -16.03
CA PRO A 339 17.10 16.69 -16.03
C PRO A 339 16.86 16.10 -14.63
N ASP A 340 17.58 16.57 -13.62
CA ASP A 340 17.45 16.15 -12.23
C ASP A 340 16.42 16.97 -11.43
N PHE A 341 15.85 18.01 -12.03
CA PHE A 341 14.91 18.95 -11.41
C PHE A 341 15.45 19.58 -10.12
N SER A 342 16.76 19.79 -10.04
CA SER A 342 17.44 20.40 -8.89
C SER A 342 17.01 21.85 -8.61
N GLU A 343 16.37 22.52 -9.57
CA GLU A 343 15.76 23.83 -9.35
C GLU A 343 14.53 23.74 -8.45
N CYS A 344 13.68 22.73 -8.66
CA CYS A 344 12.45 22.55 -7.89
C CYS A 344 12.74 22.26 -6.41
N THR A 345 13.90 21.64 -6.09
CA THR A 345 14.28 21.31 -4.71
C THR A 345 14.70 22.52 -3.87
N ARG A 346 14.78 23.72 -4.47
CA ARG A 346 15.02 24.97 -3.75
C ARG A 346 13.74 25.64 -3.28
N PHE A 347 12.61 25.31 -3.89
CA PHE A 347 11.32 25.89 -3.56
C PHE A 347 10.72 25.18 -2.35
N ASN A 348 10.31 25.95 -1.35
CA ASN A 348 9.59 25.43 -0.21
C ASN A 348 8.15 25.97 -0.18
N PRO A 349 7.12 25.10 -0.30
CA PRO A 349 5.73 25.54 -0.20
C PRO A 349 5.30 25.86 1.23
N LEU A 350 6.11 25.52 2.24
CA LEU A 350 5.82 25.76 3.66
C LEU A 350 6.89 26.67 4.28
N PRO A 351 6.89 27.98 3.97
CA PRO A 351 7.96 28.92 4.35
C PRO A 351 8.21 28.98 5.86
N GLU A 352 7.23 28.63 6.69
CA GLU A 352 7.39 28.52 8.14
C GLU A 352 8.43 27.47 8.57
N PHE A 353 8.83 26.56 7.67
CA PHE A 353 9.88 25.57 7.89
C PHE A 353 11.23 25.93 7.26
N ASP A 354 11.40 27.11 6.66
CA ASP A 354 12.66 27.51 5.99
C ASP A 354 13.88 27.36 6.92
N ASN A 355 13.73 27.75 8.20
CA ASN A 355 14.79 27.62 9.21
C ASN A 355 15.16 26.15 9.51
N VAL A 356 14.17 25.26 9.52
CA VAL A 356 14.36 23.82 9.80
C VAL A 356 15.01 23.13 8.61
N LEU A 357 14.71 23.60 7.40
CA LEU A 357 15.25 23.10 6.14
C LEU A 357 16.59 23.78 5.75
N GLU A 358 17.09 24.70 6.58
CA GLU A 358 18.32 25.46 6.35
C GLU A 358 18.31 26.24 5.01
N LEU A 359 17.14 26.75 4.60
CA LEU A 359 16.97 27.50 3.36
C LEU A 359 17.32 28.99 3.54
N PRO A 360 18.25 29.55 2.76
CA PRO A 360 18.56 30.98 2.81
C PRO A 360 17.35 31.85 2.43
N SER A 361 17.19 33.00 3.07
CA SER A 361 16.15 33.97 2.67
C SER A 361 16.33 34.41 1.21
N GLY A 362 15.25 34.39 0.44
CA GLY A 362 15.27 34.74 -1.00
C GLY A 362 15.85 33.64 -1.91
N SER A 363 16.01 32.41 -1.41
CA SER A 363 16.47 31.26 -2.21
C SER A 363 15.49 30.81 -3.29
N TYR A 364 14.21 31.18 -3.15
CA TYR A 364 13.14 30.91 -4.12
C TYR A 364 12.16 32.09 -4.18
N THR A 365 11.31 32.09 -5.20
CA THR A 365 10.29 33.10 -5.48
C THR A 365 8.91 32.44 -5.69
N PRO A 366 7.80 33.20 -5.64
CA PRO A 366 6.48 32.66 -5.97
C PRO A 366 6.38 32.07 -7.38
N LEU A 367 7.20 32.54 -8.33
CA LEU A 367 7.22 32.01 -9.70
C LEU A 367 7.76 30.57 -9.79
N ASP A 368 8.48 30.11 -8.77
CA ASP A 368 9.02 28.75 -8.70
C ASP A 368 7.95 27.74 -8.23
N ALA A 369 6.81 28.22 -7.70
CA ALA A 369 5.77 27.38 -7.14
C ALA A 369 5.05 26.53 -8.19
N LEU A 370 4.60 27.14 -9.30
CA LEU A 370 3.80 26.43 -10.30
C LEU A 370 4.57 25.27 -10.96
N PRO A 371 5.82 25.43 -11.45
CA PRO A 371 6.58 24.30 -12.00
C PRO A 371 6.81 23.17 -10.99
N ALA A 372 7.13 23.51 -9.74
CA ALA A 372 7.31 22.52 -8.68
C ALA A 372 6.00 21.78 -8.35
N PHE A 373 4.88 22.51 -8.34
CA PHE A 373 3.55 21.96 -8.11
C PHE A 373 3.10 21.07 -9.28
N THR A 374 3.38 21.46 -10.52
CA THR A 374 3.12 20.66 -11.73
C THR A 374 3.84 19.32 -11.68
N LEU A 375 5.12 19.31 -11.29
CA LEU A 375 5.86 18.06 -11.03
C LEU A 375 5.20 17.23 -9.93
N ALA A 376 4.79 17.89 -8.84
CA ALA A 376 4.15 17.23 -7.71
C ALA A 376 2.84 16.54 -8.13
N LEU A 377 1.98 17.22 -8.90
CA LEU A 377 0.72 16.67 -9.41
C LEU A 377 0.92 15.56 -10.45
N HIS A 378 1.95 15.63 -11.30
CA HIS A 378 2.27 14.52 -12.20
C HIS A 378 2.65 13.26 -11.41
N ILE A 379 3.40 13.39 -10.32
CA ILE A 379 3.71 12.25 -9.44
C ILE A 379 2.43 11.68 -8.82
N VAL A 380 1.51 12.55 -8.38
CA VAL A 380 0.18 12.13 -7.87
C VAL A 380 -0.59 11.37 -8.93
N ALA A 381 -0.68 11.89 -10.16
CA ALA A 381 -1.38 11.26 -11.28
C ALA A 381 -0.80 9.87 -11.64
N CYS A 382 0.50 9.65 -11.45
CA CYS A 382 1.10 8.32 -11.61
C CYS A 382 0.80 7.34 -10.45
N LEU A 383 0.41 7.82 -9.27
CA LEU A 383 0.21 7.00 -8.06
C LEU A 383 -1.25 6.66 -7.79
N THR A 384 -2.17 7.59 -8.06
CA THR A 384 -3.62 7.39 -7.85
C THR A 384 -4.20 6.20 -8.61
N PRO A 385 -3.84 5.91 -9.88
CA PRO A 385 -4.47 4.82 -10.63
C PRO A 385 -3.95 3.44 -10.24
N VAL A 386 -3.08 3.32 -9.23
CA VAL A 386 -2.34 2.08 -8.96
C VAL A 386 -2.83 1.34 -7.71
N TRP A 387 -3.10 0.05 -7.80
CA TRP A 387 -3.41 -0.78 -6.63
C TRP A 387 -2.46 -1.99 -6.49
N CYS A 388 -2.38 -2.54 -5.28
CA CYS A 388 -1.55 -3.71 -4.98
C CYS A 388 -2.06 -4.45 -3.73
N ALA A 389 -2.47 -5.71 -3.89
CA ALA A 389 -2.70 -6.58 -2.74
C ALA A 389 -1.38 -7.01 -2.10
N THR A 390 -1.37 -7.16 -0.77
CA THR A 390 -0.16 -7.32 0.03
C THR A 390 -0.36 -8.32 1.14
N ASN A 391 0.74 -8.89 1.60
CA ASN A 391 0.74 -9.79 2.76
C ASN A 391 -0.15 -11.01 2.55
N SER A 392 0.14 -11.75 1.47
CA SER A 392 -0.51 -13.01 1.13
C SER A 392 -0.37 -14.05 2.25
N TYR A 393 -1.43 -14.80 2.52
CA TYR A 393 -1.48 -15.88 3.50
C TYR A 393 -2.42 -17.01 3.06
N SER A 394 -2.20 -18.22 3.58
CA SER A 394 -3.07 -19.38 3.35
C SER A 394 -3.98 -19.62 4.56
N SER A 395 -5.27 -19.85 4.31
CA SER A 395 -6.19 -20.36 5.34
C SER A 395 -6.16 -21.90 5.35
N ASP A 396 -6.11 -22.51 6.54
CA ASP A 396 -6.26 -23.96 6.74
C ASP A 396 -7.74 -24.41 6.73
N ASP A 397 -8.68 -23.47 6.58
CA ASP A 397 -10.12 -23.78 6.63
C ASP A 397 -10.53 -24.66 5.44
N ARG A 398 -11.12 -25.82 5.75
CA ARG A 398 -11.51 -26.86 4.78
C ARG A 398 -12.58 -26.40 3.79
N HIS A 399 -13.20 -25.25 4.03
CA HIS A 399 -14.19 -24.58 3.18
C HIS A 399 -13.57 -23.58 2.19
N VAL A 400 -12.34 -23.11 2.44
CA VAL A 400 -11.58 -22.18 1.57
C VAL A 400 -10.39 -22.91 0.96
N ARG A 401 -10.65 -24.09 0.40
CA ARG A 401 -9.60 -24.90 -0.23
C ARG A 401 -9.17 -24.24 -1.55
N GLY A 402 -8.06 -23.50 -1.51
CA GLY A 402 -7.32 -23.07 -2.71
C GLY A 402 -7.18 -21.56 -2.94
N ASP A 403 -7.67 -20.69 -2.06
CA ASP A 403 -7.61 -19.23 -2.29
C ASP A 403 -6.37 -18.56 -1.73
N GLU A 404 -5.79 -17.67 -2.54
CA GLU A 404 -4.79 -16.73 -2.08
C GLU A 404 -5.48 -15.56 -1.38
N LEU A 405 -5.29 -15.44 -0.06
CA LEU A 405 -5.86 -14.40 0.79
C LEU A 405 -4.82 -13.33 1.10
N PHE A 406 -5.26 -12.11 1.36
CA PHE A 406 -4.37 -10.97 1.65
C PHE A 406 -4.77 -10.28 2.95
N GLN A 407 -3.79 -9.90 3.78
CA GLN A 407 -4.06 -9.13 4.99
C GLN A 407 -4.25 -7.64 4.72
N GLY A 408 -3.80 -7.13 3.58
CA GLY A 408 -3.95 -5.71 3.23
C GLY A 408 -3.86 -5.41 1.75
N LEU A 409 -4.23 -4.19 1.41
CA LEU A 409 -4.33 -3.65 0.06
C LEU A 409 -3.74 -2.24 0.03
N TRP A 410 -3.03 -1.89 -1.04
CA TRP A 410 -2.84 -0.51 -1.45
C TRP A 410 -3.91 -0.21 -2.49
N TRP A 411 -4.79 0.74 -2.20
CA TRP A 411 -5.81 1.23 -3.12
C TRP A 411 -5.40 2.67 -3.45
N GLY A 412 -4.62 2.83 -4.53
CA GLY A 412 -3.89 4.06 -4.90
C GLY A 412 -3.15 4.70 -3.76
N SER A 413 -3.73 5.78 -3.26
CA SER A 413 -3.14 6.67 -2.27
C SER A 413 -3.25 6.14 -0.84
N GLU A 414 -4.11 5.15 -0.60
CA GLU A 414 -4.48 4.68 0.73
C GLU A 414 -3.98 3.28 1.01
N ARG A 415 -3.55 3.05 2.25
CA ARG A 415 -3.22 1.73 2.78
C ARG A 415 -4.45 1.18 3.47
N ILE A 416 -4.95 0.02 3.08
CA ILE A 416 -6.13 -0.66 3.66
C ILE A 416 -5.71 -2.00 4.26
N TRP A 417 -6.27 -2.36 5.42
CA TRP A 417 -6.06 -3.64 6.11
C TRP A 417 -7.37 -4.39 6.31
N LEU A 418 -7.29 -5.70 6.56
CA LEU A 418 -8.40 -6.42 7.20
C LEU A 418 -8.79 -5.76 8.52
N ASP A 419 -10.08 -5.77 8.82
CA ASP A 419 -10.79 -5.03 9.87
C ASP A 419 -10.96 -3.53 9.66
N ASP A 420 -10.41 -2.95 8.60
CA ASP A 420 -10.77 -1.56 8.27
C ASP A 420 -12.24 -1.44 7.88
N VAL A 421 -12.79 -0.27 8.19
CA VAL A 421 -14.06 0.19 7.63
C VAL A 421 -13.76 1.03 6.40
N VAL A 422 -14.29 0.60 5.25
CA VAL A 422 -14.17 1.31 3.97
C VAL A 422 -15.53 1.85 3.54
N ARG A 423 -15.52 3.00 2.87
CA ARG A 423 -16.69 3.57 2.20
C ARG A 423 -16.86 2.87 0.85
N LEU A 424 -18.11 2.63 0.46
CA LEU A 424 -18.45 2.02 -0.83
C LEU A 424 -18.91 3.08 -1.83
N ARG A 425 -18.52 2.90 -3.09
CA ARG A 425 -19.01 3.66 -4.25
C ARG A 425 -20.50 3.43 -4.52
N PRO A 426 -20.97 2.18 -4.68
CA PRO A 426 -22.35 1.93 -5.06
C PRO A 426 -23.31 2.39 -3.96
N SER A 427 -24.40 3.01 -4.38
CA SER A 427 -25.54 3.31 -3.53
C SER A 427 -26.28 2.02 -3.14
N ARG A 428 -27.28 2.16 -2.27
CA ARG A 428 -28.16 1.06 -1.91
C ARG A 428 -28.92 0.49 -3.11
N GLU A 429 -29.34 1.35 -4.03
CA GLU A 429 -30.05 0.97 -5.26
C GLU A 429 -29.11 0.26 -6.25
N ASP A 430 -27.87 0.71 -6.37
CA ASP A 430 -26.87 0.05 -7.21
C ASP A 430 -26.53 -1.36 -6.70
N LEU A 431 -26.44 -1.51 -5.37
CA LEU A 431 -26.19 -2.80 -4.74
C LEU A 431 -27.39 -3.75 -4.83
N ASP A 432 -28.62 -3.28 -4.56
CA ASP A 432 -29.83 -4.11 -4.50
C ASP A 432 -31.02 -3.54 -5.31
N PRO A 433 -30.91 -3.41 -6.65
CA PRO A 433 -31.93 -2.74 -7.47
C PRO A 433 -33.27 -3.50 -7.45
N GLU A 434 -33.24 -4.82 -7.29
CA GLU A 434 -34.44 -5.66 -7.22
C GLU A 434 -34.91 -5.92 -5.78
N ASN A 435 -34.22 -5.36 -4.77
CA ASN A 435 -34.48 -5.56 -3.35
C ASN A 435 -34.55 -7.07 -2.96
N THR A 436 -33.64 -7.86 -3.50
CA THR A 436 -33.59 -9.33 -3.35
C THR A 436 -32.54 -9.79 -2.35
N MET A 437 -31.60 -8.94 -1.96
CA MET A 437 -30.53 -9.30 -1.01
C MET A 437 -30.96 -9.25 0.45
N GLY A 438 -32.19 -8.81 0.73
CA GLY A 438 -32.74 -8.77 2.08
C GLY A 438 -32.10 -7.71 2.97
N LEU A 439 -31.60 -6.62 2.38
CA LEU A 439 -31.08 -5.47 3.12
C LEU A 439 -32.18 -4.83 3.97
N LEU A 440 -31.90 -4.51 5.24
CA LEU A 440 -32.83 -3.76 6.09
C LEU A 440 -33.20 -2.42 5.46
N PRO A 441 -34.50 -2.03 5.38
CA PRO A 441 -34.93 -0.79 4.72
C PRO A 441 -34.21 0.43 5.32
N PRO A 442 -33.98 1.51 4.54
CA PRO A 442 -33.25 2.69 5.00
C PRO A 442 -33.72 3.18 6.38
N SER A 443 -32.79 3.54 7.28
CA SER A 443 -33.15 3.97 8.64
C SER A 443 -33.93 5.29 8.67
N SER A 444 -33.73 6.12 7.65
CA SER A 444 -34.38 7.41 7.47
C SER A 444 -34.43 7.76 5.97
N PRO A 445 -35.29 8.71 5.54
CA PRO A 445 -35.38 9.10 4.14
C PRO A 445 -34.05 9.60 3.54
N ASP A 446 -33.26 10.32 4.33
CA ASP A 446 -31.94 10.85 3.97
C ASP A 446 -30.80 9.81 4.07
N ALA A 447 -31.11 8.56 4.47
CA ALA A 447 -30.09 7.51 4.58
C ALA A 447 -29.58 7.02 3.22
N VAL A 448 -30.37 7.19 2.16
CA VAL A 448 -29.98 6.81 0.79
C VAL A 448 -28.90 7.74 0.21
N ASP A 449 -28.79 8.96 0.75
CA ASP A 449 -27.82 9.97 0.30
C ASP A 449 -26.45 9.81 0.97
N ARG A 450 -26.31 8.85 1.91
CA ARG A 450 -25.07 8.58 2.66
C ARG A 450 -24.33 7.37 2.09
N ALA A 451 -23.03 7.29 2.36
CA ALA A 451 -22.23 6.14 1.97
C ALA A 451 -22.70 4.86 2.67
N LEU A 452 -22.55 3.74 1.97
CA LEU A 452 -22.51 2.42 2.60
C LEU A 452 -21.08 2.10 3.03
N PHE A 453 -20.95 1.26 4.05
CA PHE A 453 -19.67 0.90 4.63
C PHE A 453 -19.50 -0.61 4.66
N LEU A 454 -18.31 -1.09 4.34
CA LEU A 454 -17.93 -2.48 4.50
C LEU A 454 -16.85 -2.57 5.57
N ARG A 455 -17.08 -3.36 6.61
CA ARG A 455 -16.01 -3.78 7.52
C ARG A 455 -15.34 -5.01 6.92
N LEU A 456 -14.08 -4.89 6.53
CA LEU A 456 -13.37 -5.93 5.79
C LEU A 456 -13.04 -7.14 6.67
N THR A 457 -13.57 -8.31 6.32
CA THR A 457 -13.25 -9.60 6.94
C THR A 457 -12.17 -10.33 6.13
N TYR A 458 -12.21 -10.26 4.79
CA TYR A 458 -11.22 -10.88 3.92
C TYR A 458 -11.01 -10.12 2.60
N ILE A 459 -9.84 -10.34 2.00
CA ILE A 459 -9.43 -9.87 0.68
C ILE A 459 -8.89 -11.10 -0.05
N VAL A 460 -9.43 -11.40 -1.23
CA VAL A 460 -9.18 -12.67 -1.92
C VAL A 460 -9.15 -12.48 -3.44
N VAL A 461 -8.43 -13.33 -4.16
CA VAL A 461 -8.53 -13.39 -5.63
C VAL A 461 -9.90 -13.94 -6.04
N ASP A 462 -10.56 -13.31 -7.00
CA ASP A 462 -11.81 -13.80 -7.59
C ASP A 462 -11.57 -15.12 -8.35
N ARG A 463 -12.32 -16.17 -8.02
CA ARG A 463 -12.18 -17.49 -8.64
C ARG A 463 -12.84 -17.57 -10.02
N ASP A 464 -13.81 -16.71 -10.28
CA ASP A 464 -14.58 -16.72 -11.53
C ASP A 464 -13.96 -15.82 -12.60
N ASP A 465 -12.84 -15.21 -12.27
CA ASP A 465 -11.98 -14.51 -13.21
C ASP A 465 -10.97 -15.49 -13.84
N PRO A 466 -11.13 -15.84 -15.13
CA PRO A 466 -10.25 -16.79 -15.81
C PRO A 466 -8.79 -16.31 -15.89
N ASP A 467 -8.54 -15.01 -15.69
CA ASP A 467 -7.21 -14.41 -15.72
C ASP A 467 -6.57 -14.27 -14.32
N GLY A 468 -7.33 -14.50 -13.23
CA GLY A 468 -6.87 -14.44 -11.85
C GLY A 468 -6.40 -13.06 -11.37
N MET A 469 -6.94 -11.99 -11.97
CA MET A 469 -6.51 -10.60 -11.76
C MET A 469 -7.50 -9.77 -10.94
N ASN A 470 -8.76 -10.19 -10.83
CA ASN A 470 -9.77 -9.51 -10.03
C ASN A 470 -9.64 -9.89 -8.56
N ILE A 471 -9.79 -8.90 -7.68
CA ILE A 471 -9.79 -9.10 -6.23
C ILE A 471 -11.21 -8.84 -5.72
N CYS A 472 -11.69 -9.76 -4.88
CA CYS A 472 -12.90 -9.56 -4.12
C CYS A 472 -12.57 -9.17 -2.68
N VAL A 473 -13.43 -8.34 -2.12
CA VAL A 473 -13.45 -7.97 -0.71
C VAL A 473 -14.75 -8.43 -0.09
N GLY A 474 -14.69 -8.94 1.14
CA GLY A 474 -15.87 -9.43 1.84
C GLY A 474 -15.93 -9.00 3.29
N GLY A 475 -17.14 -8.84 3.81
CA GLY A 475 -17.40 -8.60 5.23
C GLY A 475 -18.77 -8.03 5.54
N ASP A 476 -18.89 -7.42 6.71
CA ASP A 476 -20.17 -6.91 7.22
C ASP A 476 -20.52 -5.54 6.60
N LEU A 477 -21.74 -5.43 6.06
CA LEU A 477 -22.27 -4.22 5.45
C LEU A 477 -23.03 -3.34 6.46
N TYR A 478 -22.74 -2.04 6.47
CA TYR A 478 -23.33 -1.05 7.36
C TYR A 478 -23.80 0.20 6.61
N GLU A 479 -24.74 0.91 7.22
CA GLU A 479 -25.06 2.31 6.90
C GLU A 479 -24.91 3.19 8.16
N LEU A 480 -24.93 4.51 7.98
CA LEU A 480 -25.11 5.45 9.08
C LEU A 480 -26.60 5.68 9.35
N ALA A 481 -27.04 5.31 10.55
CA ALA A 481 -28.38 5.59 11.07
C ALA A 481 -28.34 6.73 12.08
N ARG A 482 -29.33 7.64 12.04
CA ARG A 482 -29.48 8.67 13.08
C ARG A 482 -29.73 8.00 14.44
N GLY A 483 -28.94 8.35 15.44
CA GLY A 483 -29.03 7.75 16.77
C GLY A 483 -28.86 8.80 17.87
N GLU A 484 -29.42 8.53 19.05
CA GLU A 484 -29.08 9.29 20.25
C GLU A 484 -27.58 9.10 20.52
N THR A 485 -26.83 10.19 20.57
CA THR A 485 -25.41 10.19 20.93
C THR A 485 -25.25 9.57 22.32
N ARG A 486 -24.84 8.30 22.39
CA ARG A 486 -24.28 7.79 23.64
C ARG A 486 -22.98 8.56 23.87
N PRO A 487 -22.77 9.15 25.06
CA PRO A 487 -21.47 9.72 25.40
C PRO A 487 -20.39 8.64 25.21
N PRO A 488 -19.18 9.01 24.76
CA PRO A 488 -18.10 8.04 24.55
C PRO A 488 -17.94 7.21 25.81
N GLN A 489 -18.12 5.90 25.70
CA GLN A 489 -17.75 5.02 26.80
C GLN A 489 -16.22 5.10 26.92
N PRO A 490 -15.68 5.39 28.11
CA PRO A 490 -14.24 5.37 28.29
C PRO A 490 -13.74 3.96 27.94
N LEU A 491 -12.84 3.89 26.96
CA LEU A 491 -12.13 2.66 26.62
C LEU A 491 -11.53 2.04 27.90
N PRO A 492 -11.51 0.70 28.04
CA PRO A 492 -10.74 0.07 29.10
C PRO A 492 -9.30 0.56 29.01
N ARG A 493 -8.85 1.26 30.07
CA ARG A 493 -7.50 1.80 30.19
C ARG A 493 -6.49 0.70 29.87
N SER A 494 -5.76 0.83 28.76
CA SER A 494 -4.56 0.03 28.54
C SER A 494 -3.55 0.44 29.59
N ILE A 495 -3.27 -0.45 30.53
CA ILE A 495 -2.28 -0.27 31.62
C ILE A 495 -0.84 -0.31 31.04
N PHE A 496 -0.71 -0.62 29.75
CA PHE A 496 0.55 -0.54 29.00
C PHE A 496 0.47 0.60 27.98
N GLY A 497 1.35 1.59 28.12
CA GLY A 497 1.53 2.63 27.11
C GLY A 497 1.94 2.05 25.74
N PRO A 498 1.81 2.82 24.65
CA PRO A 498 2.20 2.37 23.32
C PRO A 498 3.70 2.05 23.31
N PRO A 499 4.16 1.00 22.59
CA PRO A 499 5.56 0.62 22.56
C PRO A 499 6.38 1.72 21.88
N THR A 500 7.13 2.46 22.68
CA THR A 500 8.19 3.38 22.23
C THR A 500 9.21 2.60 21.41
N GLY A 501 9.39 2.98 20.15
CA GLY A 501 10.35 2.40 19.23
C GLY A 501 11.80 2.84 19.52
N LEU A 502 12.40 2.37 20.61
CA LEU A 502 13.84 2.46 20.83
C LEU A 502 14.41 1.10 21.28
N LEU A 503 15.23 0.52 20.41
CA LEU A 503 16.07 -0.66 20.64
C LEU A 503 17.38 -0.24 21.32
N ILE A 504 17.65 -0.68 22.56
CA ILE A 504 18.99 -0.98 23.10
C ILE A 504 18.84 -2.05 24.21
N PRO A 505 19.60 -3.16 24.24
CA PRO A 505 19.57 -4.15 25.32
C PRO A 505 20.55 -3.79 26.46
N PRO A 506 20.32 -4.29 27.69
CA PRO A 506 21.43 -4.98 28.34
C PRO A 506 21.05 -6.29 29.06
N SER A 507 22.11 -7.08 29.23
CA SER A 507 22.24 -8.43 29.76
C SER A 507 21.89 -8.58 31.25
N ASP A 508 21.56 -9.83 31.60
CA ASP A 508 21.67 -10.52 32.91
C ASP A 508 20.99 -9.96 34.17
N ALA A 509 19.94 -10.66 34.63
CA ALA A 509 19.74 -10.96 36.06
C ALA A 509 18.72 -12.12 36.29
N VAL A 510 19.30 -13.27 36.66
CA VAL A 510 18.89 -14.32 37.62
C VAL A 510 17.48 -14.30 38.23
N TYR A 511 16.84 -15.48 38.12
CA TYR A 511 15.79 -16.11 38.93
C TYR A 511 15.33 -15.46 40.24
N THR A 512 14.00 -15.35 40.41
CA THR A 512 13.35 -15.86 41.63
C THR A 512 11.88 -16.23 41.37
N PHE A 513 11.55 -17.51 41.62
CA PHE A 513 10.19 -18.03 41.66
C PHE A 513 9.49 -17.58 42.95
N VAL A 514 8.23 -17.15 42.85
CA VAL A 514 7.26 -17.25 43.95
C VAL A 514 5.95 -17.78 43.39
N GLU A 515 5.62 -19.01 43.76
CA GLU A 515 4.32 -19.64 43.57
C GLU A 515 3.28 -19.00 44.50
N SER A 516 2.12 -18.61 43.94
CA SER A 516 0.86 -18.68 44.68
C SER A 516 -0.28 -18.99 43.71
N ASN A 517 -1.09 -19.95 44.13
CA ASN A 517 -2.00 -20.80 43.34
C ASN A 517 -3.42 -20.16 43.20
N PRO A 518 -4.36 -20.76 42.44
CA PRO A 518 -5.11 -20.05 41.41
C PRO A 518 -6.62 -20.01 41.69
N SER A 519 -7.27 -18.89 41.36
CA SER A 519 -8.73 -18.85 41.22
C SER A 519 -9.16 -17.73 40.29
N SER A 520 -9.11 -17.99 38.99
CA SER A 520 -9.90 -17.29 37.97
C SER A 520 -9.90 -18.15 36.71
N PRO A 521 -11.06 -18.52 36.13
CA PRO A 521 -11.11 -19.26 34.88
C PRO A 521 -10.83 -18.28 33.73
N LEU A 522 -9.55 -17.95 33.53
CA LEU A 522 -9.05 -17.43 32.26
C LEU A 522 -8.78 -18.64 31.37
N GLY A 523 -9.76 -18.93 30.52
CA GLY A 523 -9.72 -20.03 29.57
C GLY A 523 -10.85 -19.87 28.57
N ALA A 524 -10.93 -18.72 27.90
CA ALA A 524 -11.75 -18.58 26.71
C ALA A 524 -11.08 -19.36 25.57
N THR A 525 -11.29 -20.67 25.56
CA THR A 525 -11.12 -21.52 24.39
C THR A 525 -12.12 -21.06 23.34
N VAL A 526 -11.63 -20.36 22.32
CA VAL A 526 -12.41 -20.00 21.12
C VAL A 526 -11.90 -20.90 19.99
N GLY A 527 -12.77 -21.81 19.52
CA GLY A 527 -12.53 -22.60 18.30
C GLY A 527 -12.70 -21.75 17.03
N PRO A 528 -12.51 -22.32 15.83
CA PRO A 528 -12.63 -21.60 14.56
C PRO A 528 -14.11 -21.37 14.26
N SER A 529 -14.64 -20.32 14.85
CA SER A 529 -15.77 -19.55 14.34
C SER A 529 -15.16 -18.22 13.91
N LEU A 530 -15.60 -17.68 12.78
CA LEU A 530 -15.43 -16.28 12.37
C LEU A 530 -16.02 -15.38 13.47
N ALA A 531 -15.27 -15.24 14.58
CA ALA A 531 -15.66 -14.54 15.77
C ALA A 531 -15.52 -13.03 15.54
N GLU A 532 -16.40 -12.27 16.19
CA GLU A 532 -16.38 -10.81 16.24
C GLU A 532 -14.95 -10.29 16.33
N SER A 533 -14.57 -9.47 15.35
CA SER A 533 -13.20 -8.96 15.27
C SER A 533 -12.87 -8.14 16.52
N SER A 534 -11.71 -8.44 17.11
CA SER A 534 -11.21 -7.80 18.35
C SER A 534 -10.92 -6.31 18.20
N VAL A 535 -10.93 -5.80 16.97
CA VAL A 535 -10.76 -4.37 16.67
C VAL A 535 -12.11 -3.69 16.89
N ALA A 536 -12.14 -2.60 17.66
CA ALA A 536 -13.36 -1.84 17.84
C ALA A 536 -13.78 -1.15 16.52
N MET A 537 -15.08 -1.00 16.30
CA MET A 537 -15.57 -0.14 15.21
C MET A 537 -15.06 1.29 15.43
N PRO A 538 -14.66 2.01 14.37
CA PRO A 538 -14.33 3.42 14.49
C PRO A 538 -15.56 4.22 14.94
N SER A 539 -15.33 5.40 15.53
CA SER A 539 -16.41 6.29 15.95
C SER A 539 -17.26 6.72 14.74
N PRO A 540 -18.61 6.63 14.80
CA PRO A 540 -19.46 7.22 13.77
C PRO A 540 -19.40 8.76 13.83
N PRO A 541 -19.84 9.47 12.77
CA PRO A 541 -19.98 10.91 12.84
C PRO A 541 -20.96 11.34 13.96
N PRO A 542 -20.79 12.52 14.57
CA PRO A 542 -21.69 13.02 15.60
C PRO A 542 -23.17 12.95 15.18
N GLY A 543 -24.02 12.37 16.03
CA GLY A 543 -25.45 12.18 15.76
C GLY A 543 -25.80 10.88 15.00
N PHE A 544 -24.82 10.05 14.66
CA PHE A 544 -25.01 8.81 13.93
C PHE A 544 -24.51 7.58 14.70
N THR A 545 -24.98 6.42 14.26
CA THR A 545 -24.53 5.10 14.68
C THR A 545 -24.40 4.19 13.46
N PHE A 546 -23.47 3.24 13.48
CA PHE A 546 -23.38 2.23 12.44
C PHE A 546 -24.49 1.19 12.61
N ARG A 547 -25.33 1.03 11.58
CA ARG A 547 -26.41 0.03 11.55
C ARG A 547 -26.06 -1.04 10.53
N ARG A 548 -25.86 -2.27 11.00
CA ARG A 548 -25.62 -3.44 10.13
C ARG A 548 -26.86 -3.70 9.26
N LEU A 549 -26.66 -3.92 7.97
CA LEU A 549 -27.74 -4.07 6.99
C LEU A 549 -28.12 -5.52 6.68
N LEU A 550 -27.20 -6.45 6.91
CA LEU A 550 -27.40 -7.87 6.72
C LEU A 550 -27.61 -8.58 8.06
N ALA A 551 -28.43 -9.63 8.08
CA ALA A 551 -28.59 -10.47 9.26
C ALA A 551 -27.25 -11.05 9.73
N THR A 552 -27.11 -11.30 11.03
CA THR A 552 -25.91 -11.92 11.61
C THR A 552 -25.61 -13.25 10.90
N GLY A 553 -24.36 -13.41 10.47
CA GLY A 553 -23.90 -14.58 9.72
C GLY A 553 -24.00 -14.45 8.19
N ASN A 554 -24.55 -13.36 7.68
CA ASN A 554 -24.47 -12.99 6.26
C ASN A 554 -23.43 -11.88 6.07
N GLU A 555 -22.53 -12.08 5.11
CA GLU A 555 -21.52 -11.11 4.68
C GLU A 555 -21.78 -10.69 3.22
N MET A 556 -21.38 -9.47 2.90
CA MET A 556 -21.39 -8.93 1.55
C MET A 556 -20.04 -9.24 0.89
N VAL A 557 -20.05 -9.64 -0.38
CA VAL A 557 -18.85 -9.83 -1.20
C VAL A 557 -18.95 -8.96 -2.45
N LEU A 558 -17.94 -8.13 -2.67
CA LEU A 558 -17.88 -7.16 -3.74
C LEU A 558 -16.55 -7.28 -4.49
N ASP A 559 -16.56 -6.86 -5.75
CA ASP A 559 -15.32 -6.51 -6.45
C ASP A 559 -14.60 -5.38 -5.71
N VAL A 560 -13.27 -5.40 -5.69
CA VAL A 560 -12.44 -4.39 -5.02
C VAL A 560 -12.73 -2.97 -5.55
N GLY A 561 -13.13 -2.85 -6.82
CA GLY A 561 -13.56 -1.60 -7.46
C GLY A 561 -14.78 -0.93 -6.80
N ALA A 562 -15.53 -1.65 -5.96
CA ALA A 562 -16.62 -1.08 -5.18
C ALA A 562 -16.13 -0.20 -4.01
N ILE A 563 -14.85 -0.28 -3.62
CA ILE A 563 -14.27 0.52 -2.56
C ILE A 563 -14.07 1.97 -3.06
N ALA A 564 -14.72 2.92 -2.39
CA ALA A 564 -14.47 4.34 -2.61
C ALA A 564 -13.18 4.79 -1.90
N GLY A 565 -12.93 4.29 -0.71
CA GLY A 565 -11.74 4.59 0.08
C GLY A 565 -11.96 4.30 1.56
N ARG A 566 -10.98 4.62 2.40
CA ARG A 566 -11.10 4.49 3.85
C ARG A 566 -12.14 5.44 4.43
N TYR A 567 -12.71 5.04 5.56
CA TYR A 567 -13.50 5.92 6.41
C TYR A 567 -12.60 6.74 7.34
N TYR A 568 -12.83 8.06 7.40
CA TYR A 568 -12.07 8.99 8.24
C TYR A 568 -13.01 9.64 9.27
N PRO A 569 -13.12 9.08 10.50
CA PRO A 569 -14.09 9.53 11.51
C PRO A 569 -13.81 10.92 12.09
N GLU A 570 -12.58 11.41 11.96
CA GLU A 570 -12.11 12.66 12.57
C GLU A 570 -11.60 13.63 11.49
N ALA A 571 -12.17 13.56 10.27
CA ALA A 571 -11.83 14.49 9.20
C ALA A 571 -12.21 15.94 9.55
N LEU A 572 -13.29 16.13 10.31
CA LEU A 572 -13.71 17.40 10.89
C LEU A 572 -14.21 17.19 12.32
N GLN A 573 -13.92 18.16 13.19
CA GLN A 573 -14.47 18.25 14.54
C GLN A 573 -15.98 18.50 14.49
N ALA A 574 -16.69 18.02 15.53
CA ALA A 574 -18.14 18.07 15.61
C ALA A 574 -18.73 19.48 15.38
N GLU A 575 -18.10 20.53 15.93
CA GLU A 575 -18.57 21.90 15.77
C GLU A 575 -18.46 22.38 14.31
N THR A 576 -17.32 22.15 13.67
CA THR A 576 -17.12 22.56 12.27
C THR A 576 -17.98 21.71 11.34
N LEU A 577 -18.12 20.42 11.60
CA LEU A 577 -19.01 19.53 10.85
C LEU A 577 -20.47 20.00 10.91
N ASP A 578 -20.98 20.40 12.08
CA ASP A 578 -22.32 20.98 12.21
C ASP A 578 -22.49 22.20 11.30
N ARG A 579 -21.51 23.12 11.33
CA ARG A 579 -21.52 24.32 10.48
C ARG A 579 -21.46 23.97 9.00
N VAL A 580 -20.67 22.96 8.61
CA VAL A 580 -20.59 22.46 7.23
C VAL A 580 -21.96 21.94 6.79
N MET A 581 -22.57 21.04 7.56
CA MET A 581 -23.86 20.45 7.21
C MET A 581 -24.98 21.51 7.12
N ARG A 582 -25.02 22.46 8.05
CA ARG A 582 -25.97 23.57 8.02
C ARG A 582 -25.76 24.51 6.82
N THR A 583 -24.50 24.72 6.43
CA THR A 583 -24.16 25.48 5.22
C THR A 583 -24.63 24.75 3.96
N LEU A 584 -24.37 23.44 3.86
CA LEU A 584 -24.81 22.61 2.73
C LEU A 584 -26.35 22.53 2.62
N ASN A 585 -27.05 22.54 3.76
CA ASN A 585 -28.51 22.65 3.84
C ASN A 585 -29.04 24.07 3.57
N GLN A 586 -28.17 25.02 3.21
CA GLN A 586 -28.49 26.41 2.92
C GLN A 586 -29.23 27.14 4.06
N GLU A 587 -28.90 26.78 5.31
CA GLU A 587 -29.44 27.49 6.47
C GLU A 587 -28.96 28.95 6.49
N ARG A 588 -29.87 29.86 6.89
CA ARG A 588 -29.54 31.28 6.95
C ARG A 588 -28.70 31.60 8.20
N GLY A 589 -27.67 32.43 8.01
CA GLY A 589 -26.92 33.06 9.12
C GLY A 589 -25.82 32.21 9.76
N VAL A 590 -25.31 31.18 9.08
CA VAL A 590 -24.53 30.09 9.69
C VAL A 590 -23.21 30.45 10.41
N LYS A 591 -22.60 31.65 10.42
CA LYS A 591 -21.26 31.95 11.06
C LYS A 591 -20.11 30.89 10.89
N ALA A 592 -19.01 31.29 10.24
CA ALA A 592 -17.89 30.36 10.03
C ALA A 592 -17.16 29.95 11.33
N GLY A 593 -17.20 30.81 12.36
CA GLY A 593 -16.36 30.66 13.55
C GLY A 593 -14.97 31.27 13.32
N GLU A 594 -14.06 31.03 14.26
CA GLU A 594 -12.66 31.45 14.15
C GLU A 594 -11.90 30.53 13.19
N THR A 595 -11.16 31.11 12.24
CA THR A 595 -10.37 30.36 11.26
C THR A 595 -8.92 30.26 11.72
N ILE A 596 -8.40 29.04 11.81
CA ILE A 596 -6.98 28.78 12.09
C ILE A 596 -6.30 28.46 10.76
N SER A 597 -5.53 29.41 10.22
CA SER A 597 -4.82 29.24 8.95
C SER A 597 -3.88 28.02 8.97
N GLY A 598 -3.78 27.32 7.84
CA GLY A 598 -2.92 26.14 7.72
C GLY A 598 -3.44 24.91 8.48
N THR A 599 -4.75 24.80 8.69
CA THR A 599 -5.41 23.60 9.23
C THR A 599 -6.61 23.21 8.37
N VAL A 600 -7.00 21.93 8.38
CA VAL A 600 -8.19 21.44 7.66
C VAL A 600 -9.47 22.07 8.20
N GLU A 601 -9.54 22.28 9.51
CA GLU A 601 -10.62 23.02 10.18
C GLU A 601 -10.73 24.45 9.65
N GLY A 602 -9.60 25.16 9.58
CA GLY A 602 -9.54 26.50 9.02
C GLY A 602 -9.98 26.55 7.56
N TYR A 603 -9.54 25.57 6.75
CA TYR A 603 -9.97 25.44 5.36
C TYR A 603 -11.49 25.29 5.23
N ALA A 604 -12.11 24.39 6.01
CA ALA A 604 -13.56 24.20 6.00
C ALA A 604 -14.31 25.48 6.40
N ARG A 605 -13.87 26.14 7.49
CA ARG A 605 -14.48 27.40 7.97
C ARG A 605 -14.32 28.54 6.96
N GLU A 606 -13.19 28.58 6.27
CA GLU A 606 -12.93 29.53 5.20
C GLU A 606 -13.87 29.33 4.00
N LYS A 607 -14.12 28.09 3.57
CA LYS A 607 -15.11 27.80 2.52
C LYS A 607 -16.53 28.19 2.95
N ILE A 608 -16.92 27.91 4.20
CA ILE A 608 -18.19 28.39 4.78
C ILE A 608 -18.28 29.92 4.72
N ARG A 609 -17.20 30.63 5.01
CA ARG A 609 -17.16 32.10 4.95
C ARG A 609 -17.32 32.61 3.52
N ARG A 610 -16.55 32.08 2.57
CA ARG A 610 -16.60 32.46 1.14
C ARG A 610 -17.94 32.15 0.49
N SER A 611 -18.60 31.06 0.89
CA SER A 611 -19.92 30.65 0.38
C SER A 611 -21.03 31.70 0.50
N ARG A 612 -20.84 32.71 1.37
CA ARG A 612 -21.84 33.76 1.62
C ARG A 612 -21.73 34.97 0.71
N SER A 613 -20.66 35.06 -0.07
CA SER A 613 -20.37 36.24 -0.87
C SER A 613 -21.31 36.34 -2.08
N SER A 614 -21.60 35.21 -2.73
CA SER A 614 -22.53 35.13 -3.86
C SER A 614 -23.03 33.68 -4.06
N PRO A 615 -24.09 33.46 -4.85
CA PRO A 615 -24.53 32.12 -5.22
C PRO A 615 -23.46 31.30 -5.95
N GLU A 616 -22.65 31.93 -6.81
CA GLU A 616 -21.54 31.28 -7.50
C GLU A 616 -20.46 30.84 -6.51
N ALA A 617 -20.12 31.70 -5.53
CA ALA A 617 -19.19 31.36 -4.47
C ALA A 617 -19.69 30.23 -3.56
N PHE A 618 -21.02 30.10 -3.41
CA PHE A 618 -21.62 28.97 -2.71
C PHE A 618 -21.37 27.66 -3.46
N GLU A 619 -21.65 27.59 -4.76
CA GLU A 619 -21.43 26.36 -5.53
C GLU A 619 -19.95 25.94 -5.52
N THR A 620 -19.01 26.89 -5.66
CA THR A 620 -17.57 26.58 -5.52
C THR A 620 -17.21 26.03 -4.14
N ALA A 621 -17.79 26.58 -3.07
CA ALA A 621 -17.53 26.13 -1.71
C ALA A 621 -18.20 24.78 -1.40
N LYS A 622 -19.38 24.54 -1.97
CA LYS A 622 -20.23 23.36 -1.75
C LYS A 622 -19.48 22.08 -2.11
N ASP A 623 -18.82 22.02 -3.26
CA ASP A 623 -18.08 20.83 -3.68
C ASP A 623 -16.98 20.47 -2.69
N ALA A 624 -16.18 21.46 -2.26
CA ALA A 624 -15.14 21.24 -1.25
C ALA A 624 -15.72 20.77 0.10
N LEU A 625 -16.86 21.33 0.52
CA LEU A 625 -17.53 20.94 1.75
C LEU A 625 -18.13 19.53 1.68
N ILE A 626 -18.69 19.14 0.53
CA ILE A 626 -19.16 17.78 0.25
C ILE A 626 -17.97 16.81 0.29
N GLN A 627 -16.82 17.16 -0.29
CA GLN A 627 -15.63 16.31 -0.23
C GLN A 627 -15.20 16.00 1.21
N LEU A 628 -15.12 17.02 2.07
CA LEU A 628 -14.74 16.82 3.48
C LEU A 628 -15.77 15.95 4.23
N ALA A 629 -17.07 16.22 4.06
CA ALA A 629 -18.13 15.45 4.70
C ALA A 629 -18.24 14.02 4.13
N GLY A 630 -17.87 13.83 2.87
CA GLY A 630 -17.83 12.54 2.18
C GLY A 630 -16.80 11.57 2.75
N LEU A 631 -15.67 12.06 3.28
CA LEU A 631 -14.68 11.24 4.00
C LEU A 631 -15.26 10.59 5.27
N MET A 632 -16.26 11.26 5.88
CA MET A 632 -17.02 10.79 7.02
C MET A 632 -18.26 9.97 6.60
N GLY A 633 -18.44 9.74 5.29
CA GLY A 633 -19.52 8.98 4.68
C GLY A 633 -20.91 9.61 4.82
N LEU A 634 -20.98 10.93 4.96
CA LEU A 634 -22.24 11.70 4.97
C LEU A 634 -22.78 11.96 3.55
N PHE A 635 -22.03 11.58 2.53
CA PHE A 635 -22.41 11.60 1.12
C PHE A 635 -22.06 10.26 0.47
N VAL A 636 -22.75 9.91 -0.63
CA VAL A 636 -22.46 8.71 -1.42
C VAL A 636 -20.99 8.67 -1.83
N GLY A 637 -20.40 7.48 -1.81
CA GLY A 637 -18.97 7.33 -2.10
C GLY A 637 -18.57 7.70 -3.52
N GLU A 638 -19.47 7.66 -4.51
CA GLU A 638 -19.16 7.86 -5.92
C GLU A 638 -18.42 9.17 -6.24
N GLY A 639 -18.84 10.30 -5.65
CA GLY A 639 -18.19 11.61 -5.85
C GLY A 639 -16.91 11.84 -5.03
N ASN A 640 -16.56 10.90 -4.15
CA ASN A 640 -15.38 10.93 -3.28
C ASN A 640 -14.80 9.52 -3.23
N ALA A 641 -14.34 9.06 -4.39
CA ALA A 641 -13.88 7.70 -4.60
C ALA A 641 -12.55 7.66 -5.33
N MET A 642 -11.70 6.75 -4.88
CA MET A 642 -10.49 6.39 -5.55
C MET A 642 -10.79 5.33 -6.63
N GLN A 643 -10.21 5.50 -7.83
CA GLN A 643 -10.48 4.63 -8.99
C GLN A 643 -9.18 4.07 -9.58
N PRO A 644 -8.46 3.20 -8.86
CA PRO A 644 -7.26 2.60 -9.40
C PRO A 644 -7.60 1.47 -10.38
N GLU A 645 -6.97 1.52 -11.54
CA GLU A 645 -7.19 0.59 -12.65
C GLU A 645 -5.95 -0.27 -12.93
N GLN A 646 -4.80 0.12 -12.40
CA GLN A 646 -3.51 -0.46 -12.73
C GLN A 646 -2.92 -1.22 -11.55
N TRP A 647 -2.55 -2.48 -11.76
CA TRP A 647 -1.81 -3.22 -10.75
C TRP A 647 -0.32 -2.82 -10.74
N SER A 648 0.29 -2.74 -9.56
CA SER A 648 1.74 -2.58 -9.43
C SER A 648 2.35 -3.45 -8.34
N LYS A 649 3.64 -3.75 -8.50
CA LYS A 649 4.39 -4.56 -7.55
C LYS A 649 5.01 -3.68 -6.46
N GLY A 650 4.28 -3.51 -5.36
CA GLY A 650 4.79 -2.95 -4.11
C GLY A 650 4.95 -1.42 -4.13
N ARG A 651 4.46 -0.77 -3.06
CA ARG A 651 4.29 0.69 -2.97
C ARG A 651 5.56 1.50 -3.22
N LEU A 652 6.69 1.11 -2.63
CA LEU A 652 7.95 1.88 -2.76
C LEU A 652 8.49 1.91 -4.19
N GLN A 653 8.36 0.79 -4.91
CA GLN A 653 8.79 0.72 -6.31
C GLN A 653 7.87 1.59 -7.18
N THR A 654 6.56 1.57 -6.90
CA THR A 654 5.59 2.46 -7.56
C THR A 654 5.92 3.93 -7.34
N ILE A 655 6.24 4.36 -6.11
CA ILE A 655 6.62 5.76 -5.80
C ILE A 655 7.86 6.18 -6.60
N ARG A 656 8.92 5.36 -6.61
CA ARG A 656 10.14 5.67 -7.37
C ARG A 656 9.88 5.72 -8.88
N GLY A 657 9.04 4.82 -9.39
CA GLY A 657 8.64 4.78 -10.79
C GLY A 657 7.86 6.03 -11.20
N ALA A 658 6.90 6.45 -10.37
CA ALA A 658 6.10 7.66 -10.57
C ALA A 658 6.99 8.92 -10.64
N GLU A 659 7.96 9.06 -9.74
CA GLU A 659 8.89 10.20 -9.77
C GLU A 659 9.76 10.22 -11.03
N ALA A 660 10.30 9.08 -11.43
CA ALA A 660 11.10 8.99 -12.65
C ALA A 660 10.25 9.28 -13.90
N ASN A 661 9.02 8.76 -13.95
CA ASN A 661 8.10 8.99 -15.06
C ASN A 661 7.71 10.47 -15.16
N ALA A 662 7.26 11.08 -14.07
CA ALA A 662 6.87 12.49 -14.03
C ALA A 662 8.00 13.42 -14.49
N ARG A 663 9.24 13.18 -14.04
CA ARG A 663 10.41 13.94 -14.49
C ARG A 663 10.66 13.79 -15.99
N ASN A 664 10.60 12.57 -16.51
CA ASN A 664 10.85 12.33 -17.93
C ASN A 664 9.78 13.00 -18.82
N VAL A 665 8.51 12.82 -18.48
CA VAL A 665 7.38 13.40 -19.23
C VAL A 665 7.45 14.92 -19.25
N LEU A 666 7.63 15.55 -18.09
CA LEU A 666 7.70 17.02 -18.01
C LEU A 666 8.95 17.58 -18.67
N LEU A 667 10.09 16.88 -18.59
CA LEU A 667 11.31 17.30 -19.28
C LEU A 667 11.14 17.30 -20.80
N GLU A 668 10.42 16.31 -21.35
CA GLU A 668 10.09 16.27 -22.77
C GLU A 668 9.12 17.39 -23.15
N GLN A 669 8.06 17.60 -22.36
CA GLN A 669 7.04 18.63 -22.58
C GLN A 669 7.64 20.05 -22.55
N TRP A 670 8.47 20.37 -21.56
CA TRP A 670 9.05 21.71 -21.38
C TRP A 670 10.23 22.00 -22.32
N ARG A 671 10.75 21.00 -23.05
CA ARG A 671 11.81 21.19 -24.05
C ARG A 671 11.29 21.46 -25.46
N SER A 672 10.04 21.09 -25.76
CA SER A 672 9.46 21.18 -27.11
C SER A 672 8.24 22.10 -27.13
N PRO A 673 8.43 23.44 -27.13
CA PRO A 673 7.32 24.41 -27.05
C PRO A 673 6.36 24.38 -28.26
N ASP A 674 6.78 23.85 -29.42
CA ASP A 674 5.96 23.78 -30.65
C ASP A 674 5.34 22.39 -30.91
N GLY A 675 5.61 21.41 -30.05
CA GLY A 675 5.01 20.08 -30.17
C GLY A 675 3.70 20.04 -29.40
N GLY A 676 2.58 20.34 -30.07
CA GLY A 676 1.26 20.00 -29.54
C GLY A 676 1.23 18.50 -29.24
N SER A 677 1.40 18.15 -27.97
CA SER A 677 1.25 16.77 -27.52
C SER A 677 -0.17 16.62 -27.02
N ASP A 678 -0.94 15.79 -27.73
CA ASP A 678 -2.15 15.15 -27.21
C ASP A 678 -1.75 14.18 -26.09
N VAL A 679 -1.15 14.69 -25.00
CA VAL A 679 -1.07 13.97 -23.74
C VAL A 679 -2.32 14.34 -23.00
N GLU A 680 -3.35 13.51 -23.15
CA GLU A 680 -4.48 13.49 -22.23
C GLU A 680 -3.91 13.38 -20.82
N MET A 681 -3.91 14.50 -20.09
CA MET A 681 -4.10 14.46 -18.64
C MET A 681 -5.47 13.82 -18.43
N LEU A 682 -5.51 12.49 -18.46
CA LEU A 682 -6.70 11.72 -18.11
C LEU A 682 -7.15 12.25 -16.75
N ASP A 683 -8.41 12.69 -16.70
CA ASP A 683 -9.04 13.29 -15.55
C ASP A 683 -8.72 12.45 -14.30
N ALA A 684 -7.93 13.06 -13.39
CA ALA A 684 -7.39 12.43 -12.19
C ALA A 684 -8.35 12.53 -11.00
#